data_AF-A0A2V9IN42-F1
#
_entry.id   AF-A0A2V9IN42-F1
#
_cell.length_a   1.000
_cell.length_b   1.000
_cell.length_c   1.000
_cell.angle_alpha   90.00
_cell.angle_beta   90.00
_cell.angle_gamma   90.00
#
_symmetry.space_group_name_H-M   'P 1'
#
loop_
_entity.id
_entity.type
_entity.pdbx_description
1 polymer ?
#
loop_
_entity_poly.entity_id
_entity_poly.type
_entity_poly.pdbx_seq_one_letter_code
_entity_poly.pdbx_strand_id
1 'polypeptide(L)'
;MWGRFFQREGIGSRLSIGAPGEFQVQALSWQAFVDQDPQTTLRESYRVTGVSYTISTNSEDILAAARKSFRHLAEPQSSPALTMRLWVDASARARPPWPPPYFRGLGHLVYAGFDGENSLLLDLSQRRIIGRFSPSMARDEGYWQRVIFPTTVGLASESLGATALHCASVERDGIGLLLAGGSGAGKSTIALAMAQSGFSLLSDDWTYFSHAERRLLAWGLITPVKLLPDAVEHFHELRGLEPGLSLNGECAYEVDPERVFGIQRSLWCEPRWLIFLERQGKPGYNLDRVSPRDAAARLEFDLEDLPPTLAQVREKQRKTISALVERECWLLRHGDNPQDVAQVLVRLCAGSPASRGCGAASLVDNSTRFVRTGPDILQRFTPTSLVADLHVMDRTIRLETNSPTILRQAGNAFDRYRGTRPGREQFSWRLISEEDAGLHPPWPQFSGLSLDGLHFANIGQCSFFAVDREAREGVGFVAEELVNDRLGFEELFLSTLFSVTAPALGLMPFTAASIAAGEKGLLVFGPAGSGKTACCYAASKAGFELHSDQIVFLEVVRDGLRAWGDFWPALFYPEAGSLFPELMAAARPFQRGESMLLCLERSKLLEPPPRSLPPVCSVFLEKRALGTANLSSLGRAEREAIVRQSRLFEDGAYGGAEPARIMHLLADMPAYRLAYGGHPASAVESFRLLLETAP
;
A
#
# COMPACT_ATOMS: atom_id res chain seq x y z
N MET A 1 -33.20 30.10 6.65
CA MET A 1 -31.91 30.37 5.96
C MET A 1 -31.40 29.17 5.15
N TRP A 2 -32.30 28.30 4.65
CA TRP A 2 -31.96 27.01 4.01
C TRP A 2 -32.38 26.91 2.52
N GLY A 3 -33.05 27.94 1.98
CA GLY A 3 -33.55 27.96 0.59
C GLY A 3 -32.67 28.73 -0.41
N ARG A 4 -31.48 29.21 -0.01
CA ARG A 4 -30.63 30.07 -0.87
C ARG A 4 -29.34 29.41 -1.37
N PHE A 5 -29.00 28.20 -0.91
CA PHE A 5 -27.79 27.50 -1.37
C PHE A 5 -27.98 26.74 -2.69
N PHE A 6 -29.22 26.35 -3.05
CA PHE A 6 -29.50 25.58 -4.28
C PHE A 6 -29.81 26.42 -5.53
N GLN A 7 -29.64 27.74 -5.50
CA GLN A 7 -30.12 28.63 -6.59
C GLN A 7 -29.04 29.51 -7.26
N ARG A 8 -27.76 29.31 -6.96
CA ARG A 8 -26.68 30.05 -7.62
C ARG A 8 -25.56 29.11 -8.07
N GLU A 9 -25.81 28.39 -9.16
CA GLU A 9 -24.88 28.27 -10.28
C GLU A 9 -25.71 27.95 -11.53
N GLY A 10 -26.14 29.00 -12.22
CA GLY A 10 -26.75 28.88 -13.54
C GLY A 10 -25.65 28.78 -14.60
N ILE A 11 -25.38 27.57 -15.07
CA ILE A 11 -24.84 27.36 -16.42
C ILE A 11 -25.94 26.65 -17.20
N GLY A 12 -26.63 27.42 -18.04
CA GLY A 12 -27.65 26.92 -18.93
C GLY A 12 -27.05 25.94 -19.93
N SER A 13 -27.46 24.68 -19.85
CA SER A 13 -27.55 23.82 -21.02
C SER A 13 -28.86 23.05 -20.92
N ARG A 14 -29.57 22.98 -22.06
CA ARG A 14 -30.88 22.33 -22.21
C ARG A 14 -30.80 20.88 -21.75
N LEU A 15 -31.34 20.57 -20.58
CA LEU A 15 -31.69 19.20 -20.21
C LEU A 15 -32.95 18.83 -20.99
N SER A 16 -32.74 18.20 -22.16
CA SER A 16 -33.76 17.36 -22.78
C SER A 16 -34.15 16.29 -21.77
N ILE A 17 -35.46 16.17 -21.51
CA ILE A 17 -36.05 15.08 -20.75
C ILE A 17 -35.79 13.79 -21.54
N GLY A 18 -34.69 13.12 -21.22
CA GLY A 18 -34.39 11.77 -21.66
C GLY A 18 -35.10 10.77 -20.75
N ALA A 19 -35.53 9.65 -21.33
CA ALA A 19 -36.10 8.48 -20.65
C ALA A 19 -35.29 8.09 -19.38
N PRO A 20 -35.91 7.45 -18.37
CA PRO A 20 -35.26 7.15 -17.09
C PRO A 20 -34.07 6.22 -17.33
N GLY A 21 -32.88 6.83 -17.41
CA GLY A 21 -31.62 6.12 -17.37
C GLY A 21 -31.43 5.59 -15.96
N GLU A 22 -31.02 4.32 -15.87
CA GLU A 22 -30.54 3.69 -14.65
C GLU A 22 -29.42 4.57 -14.05
N PHE A 23 -29.75 5.37 -13.03
CA PHE A 23 -28.73 5.84 -12.11
C PHE A 23 -28.17 4.61 -11.42
N GLN A 24 -27.00 4.14 -11.86
CA GLN A 24 -26.24 3.13 -11.13
C GLN A 24 -25.92 3.71 -9.76
N VAL A 25 -26.71 3.31 -8.76
CA VAL A 25 -26.43 3.59 -7.35
C VAL A 25 -25.15 2.85 -7.01
N GLN A 26 -24.01 3.56 -6.98
CA GLN A 26 -22.74 2.99 -6.58
C GLN A 26 -22.88 2.38 -5.19
N ALA A 27 -22.40 1.14 -5.02
CA ALA A 27 -22.43 0.48 -3.73
C ALA A 27 -21.62 1.32 -2.72
N LEU A 28 -22.21 1.65 -1.58
CA LEU A 28 -21.61 2.41 -0.49
C LEU A 28 -20.58 1.56 0.31
N SER A 29 -19.91 0.60 -0.32
CA SER A 29 -19.08 -0.40 0.35
C SER A 29 -17.66 -0.42 -0.21
N TRP A 30 -16.73 -0.97 0.57
CA TRP A 30 -15.34 -1.26 0.21
C TRP A 30 -15.18 -1.87 -1.20
N GLN A 31 -16.15 -2.67 -1.65
CA GLN A 31 -16.16 -3.32 -2.96
C GLN A 31 -16.24 -2.38 -4.15
N ALA A 32 -16.75 -1.15 -3.96
CA ALA A 32 -16.84 -0.19 -5.05
C ALA A 32 -15.50 0.46 -5.40
N PHE A 33 -14.49 0.31 -4.54
CA PHE A 33 -13.24 1.08 -4.60
C PHE A 33 -11.97 0.22 -4.54
N VAL A 34 -12.10 -1.07 -4.20
CA VAL A 34 -10.97 -1.99 -4.05
C VAL A 34 -11.19 -3.27 -4.83
N ASP A 35 -10.23 -3.56 -5.68
CA ASP A 35 -10.21 -4.77 -6.50
C ASP A 35 -9.84 -5.98 -5.66
N GLN A 36 -10.63 -7.04 -5.78
CA GLN A 36 -10.50 -8.25 -4.97
C GLN A 36 -10.04 -9.42 -5.82
N ASP A 37 -8.91 -9.99 -5.42
CA ASP A 37 -8.24 -11.11 -6.09
C ASP A 37 -8.25 -11.03 -7.64
N PRO A 38 -7.84 -9.88 -8.22
CA PRO A 38 -7.85 -9.75 -9.66
C PRO A 38 -6.89 -10.74 -10.32
N GLN A 39 -7.28 -11.22 -11.49
CA GLN A 39 -6.50 -12.19 -12.26
C GLN A 39 -5.24 -11.53 -12.85
N THR A 40 -4.07 -12.08 -12.50
CA THR A 40 -2.76 -11.72 -13.04
C THR A 40 -2.25 -12.86 -13.91
N THR A 41 -2.76 -12.95 -15.14
CA THR A 41 -2.64 -14.14 -16.01
C THR A 41 -1.27 -14.31 -16.67
N LEU A 42 -0.51 -13.23 -16.86
CA LEU A 42 0.84 -13.27 -17.41
C LEU A 42 1.84 -13.43 -16.27
N ARG A 43 2.90 -14.20 -16.49
CA ARG A 43 3.91 -14.48 -15.45
C ARG A 43 5.28 -14.71 -16.05
N GLU A 44 6.28 -14.01 -15.54
CA GLU A 44 7.70 -14.20 -15.89
C GLU A 44 8.58 -14.21 -14.65
N SER A 45 9.78 -14.77 -14.79
CA SER A 45 10.79 -14.82 -13.75
C SER A 45 12.06 -14.09 -14.18
N TYR A 46 12.69 -13.38 -13.24
CA TYR A 46 13.88 -12.58 -13.49
C TYR A 46 14.93 -12.83 -12.42
N ARG A 47 16.21 -12.67 -12.77
CA ARG A 47 17.29 -12.61 -11.79
C ARG A 47 17.56 -11.16 -11.43
N VAL A 48 17.37 -10.83 -10.15
CA VAL A 48 17.52 -9.49 -9.60
C VAL A 48 18.33 -9.60 -8.32
N THR A 49 19.42 -8.82 -8.22
CA THR A 49 20.35 -8.83 -7.06
C THR A 49 20.84 -10.22 -6.64
N GLY A 50 20.97 -11.14 -7.61
CA GLY A 50 21.42 -12.52 -7.40
C GLY A 50 20.37 -13.53 -6.97
N VAL A 51 19.11 -13.12 -6.78
CA VAL A 51 18.00 -14.03 -6.45
C VAL A 51 16.91 -13.97 -7.52
N SER A 52 15.97 -14.91 -7.47
CA SER A 52 14.85 -15.00 -8.41
C SER A 52 13.65 -14.17 -7.96
N TYR A 53 13.18 -13.29 -8.84
CA TYR A 53 11.93 -12.56 -8.68
C TYR A 53 10.92 -13.15 -9.66
N THR A 54 9.65 -13.21 -9.27
CA THR A 54 8.55 -13.55 -10.18
C THR A 54 7.59 -12.37 -10.25
N ILE A 55 7.29 -11.93 -11.46
CA ILE A 55 6.28 -10.89 -11.72
C ILE A 55 5.09 -11.58 -12.37
N SER A 56 3.92 -11.45 -11.75
CA SER A 56 2.63 -11.83 -12.32
C SER A 56 1.80 -10.58 -12.56
N THR A 57 1.22 -10.44 -13.75
CA THR A 57 0.43 -9.25 -14.13
C THR A 57 -0.62 -9.57 -15.20
N ASN A 58 -1.55 -8.66 -15.44
CA ASN A 58 -2.46 -8.69 -16.59
C ASN A 58 -1.98 -7.78 -17.75
N SER A 59 -0.80 -7.17 -17.64
CA SER A 59 -0.27 -6.20 -18.61
C SER A 59 1.05 -6.63 -19.22
N GLU A 60 1.08 -6.75 -20.54
CA GLU A 60 2.30 -7.00 -21.30
C GLU A 60 3.27 -5.80 -21.23
N ASP A 61 2.75 -4.58 -21.09
CA ASP A 61 3.59 -3.37 -21.00
C ASP A 61 4.52 -3.42 -19.77
N ILE A 62 4.01 -3.94 -18.64
CA ILE A 62 4.81 -4.12 -17.41
C ILE A 62 5.89 -5.20 -17.62
N LEU A 63 5.56 -6.31 -18.27
CA LEU A 63 6.55 -7.36 -18.57
C LEU A 63 7.59 -6.88 -19.59
N ALA A 64 7.19 -6.10 -20.60
CA ALA A 64 8.11 -5.50 -21.55
C ALA A 64 9.11 -4.56 -20.86
N ALA A 65 8.64 -3.73 -19.91
CA ALA A 65 9.51 -2.92 -19.08
C ALA A 65 10.45 -3.79 -18.22
N ALA A 66 9.93 -4.86 -17.58
CA ALA A 66 10.73 -5.76 -16.75
C ALA A 66 11.82 -6.50 -17.53
N ARG A 67 11.54 -6.96 -18.76
CA ARG A 67 12.54 -7.61 -19.65
C ARG A 67 13.69 -6.66 -20.03
N LYS A 68 13.43 -5.35 -20.07
CA LYS A 68 14.46 -4.33 -20.31
C LYS A 68 15.21 -3.94 -19.04
N SER A 69 14.60 -4.08 -17.87
CA SER A 69 15.23 -3.75 -16.58
C SER A 69 16.01 -4.89 -15.95
N PHE A 70 15.61 -6.14 -16.20
CA PHE A 70 16.12 -7.31 -15.49
C PHE A 70 16.49 -8.46 -16.42
N ARG A 71 17.37 -9.34 -15.93
CA ARG A 71 17.74 -10.54 -16.66
C ARG A 71 16.61 -11.59 -16.59
N HIS A 72 15.92 -11.78 -17.70
CA HIS A 72 14.87 -12.81 -17.83
C HIS A 72 15.43 -14.23 -17.59
N LEU A 73 14.66 -15.05 -16.88
CA LEU A 73 14.94 -16.47 -16.63
C LEU A 73 14.03 -17.31 -17.52
N ALA A 74 14.62 -18.25 -18.26
CA ALA A 74 13.90 -19.05 -19.26
C ALA A 74 12.76 -19.90 -18.68
N GLU A 75 12.88 -20.33 -17.42
CA GLU A 75 11.90 -21.17 -16.76
C GLU A 75 11.27 -20.45 -15.55
N PRO A 76 9.93 -20.54 -15.40
CA PRO A 76 9.23 -20.07 -14.20
C PRO A 76 9.83 -20.71 -12.95
N GLN A 77 10.12 -19.89 -11.95
CA GLN A 77 10.69 -20.38 -10.71
C GLN A 77 9.57 -20.92 -9.80
N SER A 78 9.72 -22.17 -9.34
CA SER A 78 8.76 -22.81 -8.42
C SER A 78 8.79 -22.18 -7.02
N SER A 79 9.95 -21.67 -6.62
CA SER A 79 10.22 -21.14 -5.28
C SER A 79 10.98 -19.81 -5.41
N PRO A 80 10.36 -18.74 -5.95
CA PRO A 80 11.04 -17.46 -6.12
C PRO A 80 11.38 -16.84 -4.77
N ALA A 81 12.46 -16.08 -4.71
CA ALA A 81 12.85 -15.36 -3.52
C ALA A 81 11.92 -14.17 -3.22
N LEU A 82 11.33 -13.57 -4.25
CA LEU A 82 10.31 -12.51 -4.15
C LEU A 82 9.22 -12.72 -5.20
N THR A 83 7.97 -12.46 -4.82
CA THR A 83 6.83 -12.42 -5.76
C THR A 83 6.25 -11.02 -5.86
N MET A 84 5.92 -10.59 -7.07
CA MET A 84 5.26 -9.33 -7.37
C MET A 84 3.99 -9.63 -8.15
N ARG A 85 2.82 -9.25 -7.62
CA ARG A 85 1.55 -9.33 -8.32
C ARG A 85 1.06 -7.92 -8.62
N LEU A 86 1.12 -7.55 -9.90
CA LEU A 86 0.90 -6.19 -10.36
C LEU A 86 -0.34 -6.18 -11.25
N TRP A 87 -1.39 -5.52 -10.82
CA TRP A 87 -2.64 -5.47 -11.55
C TRP A 87 -2.86 -4.09 -12.17
N VAL A 88 -3.25 -4.09 -13.44
CA VAL A 88 -3.63 -2.88 -14.17
C VAL A 88 -5.14 -2.80 -14.22
N ASP A 89 -5.69 -1.75 -13.59
CA ASP A 89 -7.10 -1.41 -13.62
C ASP A 89 -7.45 -0.75 -14.96
N ALA A 90 -8.29 -1.40 -15.77
CA ALA A 90 -8.74 -0.82 -17.03
C ALA A 90 -9.65 0.42 -16.84
N SER A 91 -10.25 0.59 -15.66
CA SER A 91 -11.15 1.70 -15.34
C SER A 91 -10.43 2.94 -14.80
N ALA A 92 -9.20 2.79 -14.30
CA ALA A 92 -8.40 3.88 -13.76
C ALA A 92 -8.02 4.90 -14.84
N ARG A 93 -8.03 6.19 -14.48
CA ARG A 93 -7.98 7.31 -15.44
C ARG A 93 -6.76 8.20 -15.32
N ALA A 94 -5.89 7.96 -14.35
CA ALA A 94 -4.67 8.71 -14.11
C ALA A 94 -3.80 8.85 -15.37
N ARG A 95 -3.12 10.00 -15.48
CA ARG A 95 -2.28 10.39 -16.62
C ARG A 95 -1.05 11.16 -16.13
N PRO A 96 0.08 11.10 -16.86
CA PRO A 96 1.26 11.91 -16.56
C PRO A 96 0.98 13.41 -16.77
N PRO A 97 1.80 14.32 -16.20
CA PRO A 97 3.01 14.02 -15.41
C PRO A 97 2.66 13.43 -14.03
N TRP A 98 3.43 12.43 -13.61
CA TRP A 98 3.27 11.80 -12.30
C TRP A 98 3.83 12.70 -11.19
N PRO A 99 3.15 12.81 -10.04
CA PRO A 99 3.71 13.52 -8.90
C PRO A 99 4.94 12.77 -8.33
N PRO A 100 5.80 13.45 -7.54
CA PRO A 100 6.88 12.77 -6.84
C PRO A 100 6.35 11.63 -5.98
N PRO A 101 6.96 10.43 -6.00
CA PRO A 101 6.44 9.29 -5.25
C PRO A 101 6.49 9.52 -3.74
N TYR A 102 5.48 8.98 -3.06
CA TYR A 102 5.32 9.06 -1.62
C TYR A 102 5.57 7.69 -1.00
N PHE A 103 6.48 7.61 -0.03
CA PHE A 103 6.84 6.36 0.63
C PHE A 103 6.58 6.43 2.12
N ARG A 104 5.98 5.38 2.67
CA ARG A 104 5.88 5.19 4.13
C ARG A 104 6.04 3.73 4.46
N GLY A 105 6.78 3.43 5.52
CA GLY A 105 6.92 2.08 6.03
C GLY A 105 6.55 2.02 7.50
N LEU A 106 6.07 0.86 7.94
CA LEU A 106 5.88 0.60 9.35
C LEU A 106 6.00 -0.91 9.61
N GLY A 107 6.98 -1.32 10.43
CA GLY A 107 7.31 -2.73 10.58
C GLY A 107 7.78 -3.37 9.28
N HIS A 108 7.13 -4.46 8.86
CA HIS A 108 7.43 -5.17 7.61
C HIS A 108 6.67 -4.63 6.40
N LEU A 109 5.66 -3.78 6.60
CA LEU A 109 4.84 -3.23 5.52
C LEU A 109 5.44 -1.90 5.03
N VAL A 110 5.58 -1.78 3.71
CA VAL A 110 6.01 -0.53 3.06
C VAL A 110 5.05 -0.18 1.94
N TYR A 111 4.50 1.02 2.01
CA TYR A 111 3.63 1.61 1.02
C TYR A 111 4.42 2.57 0.11
N ALA A 112 4.12 2.50 -1.19
CA ALA A 112 4.60 3.44 -2.19
C ALA A 112 3.41 3.95 -3.03
N GLY A 113 3.08 5.22 -2.88
CA GLY A 113 2.03 5.91 -3.64
C GLY A 113 2.62 6.76 -4.75
N PHE A 114 2.23 6.49 -6.00
CA PHE A 114 2.68 7.25 -7.17
C PHE A 114 1.66 8.32 -7.60
N ASP A 115 0.38 8.14 -7.27
CA ASP A 115 -0.69 9.13 -7.32
C ASP A 115 -1.95 8.57 -6.62
N GLY A 116 -3.15 9.08 -6.95
CA GLY A 116 -4.45 8.61 -6.44
C GLY A 116 -4.89 7.21 -6.86
N GLU A 117 -4.32 6.66 -7.94
CA GLU A 117 -4.76 5.40 -8.55
C GLU A 117 -3.63 4.38 -8.77
N ASN A 118 -2.37 4.79 -8.56
CA ASN A 118 -1.18 3.99 -8.79
C ASN A 118 -0.39 3.82 -7.49
N SER A 119 -0.24 2.59 -7.02
CA SER A 119 0.43 2.31 -5.74
C SER A 119 0.91 0.87 -5.60
N LEU A 120 1.85 0.66 -4.66
CA LEU A 120 2.40 -0.62 -4.27
C LEU A 120 2.36 -0.78 -2.74
N LEU A 121 2.13 -2.02 -2.31
CA LEU A 121 2.39 -2.47 -0.95
C LEU A 121 3.41 -3.60 -0.98
N LEU A 122 4.47 -3.46 -0.19
CA LEU A 122 5.51 -4.45 0.02
C LEU A 122 5.34 -5.08 1.40
N ASP A 123 5.27 -6.41 1.45
CA ASP A 123 5.41 -7.24 2.64
C ASP A 123 6.83 -7.81 2.65
N LEU A 124 7.71 -7.16 3.41
CA LEU A 124 9.12 -7.54 3.52
C LEU A 124 9.32 -8.82 4.35
N SER A 125 8.34 -9.21 5.17
CA SER A 125 8.46 -10.40 6.01
C SER A 125 8.27 -11.67 5.18
N GLN A 126 7.27 -11.67 4.28
CA GLN A 126 6.96 -12.79 3.41
C GLN A 126 7.51 -12.63 2.00
N ARG A 127 8.15 -11.49 1.69
CA ARG A 127 8.80 -11.18 0.40
C ARG A 127 7.80 -11.19 -0.75
N ARG A 128 6.68 -10.50 -0.54
CA ARG A 128 5.59 -10.36 -1.50
C ARG A 128 5.30 -8.89 -1.75
N ILE A 129 4.93 -8.57 -2.97
CA ILE A 129 4.57 -7.21 -3.37
C ILE A 129 3.27 -7.29 -4.16
N ILE A 130 2.32 -6.44 -3.80
CA ILE A 130 1.06 -6.28 -4.54
C ILE A 130 0.94 -4.84 -5.01
N GLY A 131 0.44 -4.63 -6.22
CA GLY A 131 0.35 -3.30 -6.83
C GLY A 131 -0.85 -3.11 -7.72
N ARG A 132 -1.38 -1.89 -7.73
CA ARG A 132 -2.47 -1.45 -8.61
C ARG A 132 -1.98 -0.29 -9.45
N PHE A 133 -2.23 -0.34 -10.75
CA PHE A 133 -1.81 0.68 -11.71
C PHE A 133 -2.89 1.02 -12.72
N SER A 134 -2.87 2.25 -13.22
CA SER A 134 -3.60 2.70 -14.39
C SER A 134 -2.95 2.20 -15.69
N PRO A 135 -3.69 2.12 -16.81
CA PRO A 135 -3.12 1.72 -18.10
C PRO A 135 -2.08 2.71 -18.60
N SER A 136 -2.23 4.00 -18.27
CA SER A 136 -1.27 5.05 -18.62
C SER A 136 0.08 4.84 -17.93
N MET A 137 0.09 4.51 -16.63
CA MET A 137 1.34 4.24 -15.91
C MET A 137 1.96 2.90 -16.32
N ALA A 138 1.15 1.88 -16.61
CA ALA A 138 1.64 0.60 -17.12
C ALA A 138 2.45 0.75 -18.42
N ARG A 139 2.04 1.67 -19.30
CA ARG A 139 2.73 1.97 -20.59
C ARG A 139 3.94 2.87 -20.46
N ASP A 140 4.11 3.55 -19.32
CA ASP A 140 5.24 4.46 -19.11
C ASP A 140 6.50 3.69 -18.72
N GLU A 141 7.06 2.99 -19.70
CA GLU A 141 8.27 2.17 -19.54
C GLU A 141 9.42 2.95 -18.89
N GLY A 142 9.58 4.23 -19.26
CA GLY A 142 10.63 5.09 -18.71
C GLY A 142 10.45 5.32 -17.22
N TYR A 143 9.22 5.53 -16.76
CA TYR A 143 8.92 5.66 -15.33
C TYR A 143 9.12 4.35 -14.56
N TRP A 144 8.80 3.20 -15.16
CA TRP A 144 9.11 1.89 -14.57
C TRP A 144 10.61 1.68 -14.37
N GLN A 145 11.41 1.97 -15.38
CA GLN A 145 12.87 1.82 -15.34
C GLN A 145 13.54 2.81 -14.39
N ARG A 146 13.02 4.04 -14.30
CA ARG A 146 13.64 5.13 -13.53
C ARG A 146 13.19 5.17 -12.08
N VAL A 147 11.94 4.79 -11.79
CA VAL A 147 11.32 5.00 -10.46
C VAL A 147 10.82 3.69 -9.89
N ILE A 148 9.84 3.04 -10.53
CA ILE A 148 9.10 1.94 -9.88
C ILE A 148 10.01 0.74 -9.58
N PHE A 149 10.72 0.22 -10.58
CA PHE A 149 11.59 -0.94 -10.38
C PHE A 149 12.78 -0.66 -9.47
N PRO A 150 13.56 0.42 -9.64
CA PRO A 150 14.68 0.71 -8.76
C PRO A 150 14.26 0.89 -7.32
N THR A 151 13.19 1.64 -7.05
CA THR A 151 12.69 1.82 -5.70
C THR A 151 12.19 0.50 -5.12
N THR A 152 11.44 -0.28 -5.89
CA THR A 152 10.93 -1.58 -5.42
C THR A 152 12.06 -2.54 -5.05
N VAL A 153 13.10 -2.64 -5.90
CA VAL A 153 14.27 -3.46 -5.62
C VAL A 153 15.03 -2.94 -4.42
N GLY A 154 15.26 -1.62 -4.33
CA GLY A 154 15.91 -0.99 -3.17
C GLY A 154 15.22 -1.37 -1.86
N LEU A 155 13.92 -1.13 -1.77
CA LEU A 155 13.10 -1.41 -0.59
C LEU A 155 13.02 -2.90 -0.22
N ALA A 156 13.01 -3.80 -1.21
CA ALA A 156 12.91 -5.25 -0.99
C ALA A 156 14.27 -5.93 -0.73
N SER A 157 15.37 -5.37 -1.25
CA SER A 157 16.69 -6.00 -1.33
C SER A 157 17.21 -6.49 0.03
N GLU A 158 17.01 -5.70 1.09
CA GLU A 158 17.44 -6.02 2.44
C GLU A 158 16.77 -7.29 2.99
N SER A 159 15.45 -7.45 2.77
CA SER A 159 14.70 -8.64 3.19
C SER A 159 15.15 -9.92 2.49
N LEU A 160 15.77 -9.76 1.32
CA LEU A 160 16.31 -10.83 0.47
C LEU A 160 17.78 -11.14 0.78
N GLY A 161 18.40 -10.41 1.72
CA GLY A 161 19.79 -10.59 2.11
C GLY A 161 20.80 -10.02 1.11
N ALA A 162 20.36 -9.17 0.18
CA ALA A 162 21.27 -8.33 -0.60
C ALA A 162 21.62 -7.08 0.22
N THR A 163 22.89 -6.72 0.24
CA THR A 163 23.39 -5.52 0.92
C THR A 163 23.48 -4.40 -0.09
N ALA A 164 22.65 -3.36 0.05
CA ALA A 164 22.77 -2.16 -0.76
C ALA A 164 23.84 -1.24 -0.15
N LEU A 165 24.78 -0.78 -0.96
CA LEU A 165 25.75 0.25 -0.56
C LEU A 165 25.66 1.42 -1.55
N HIS A 166 25.78 2.63 -1.01
CA HIS A 166 25.76 3.87 -1.80
C HIS A 166 27.12 4.07 -2.49
N CYS A 167 27.31 3.35 -3.60
CA CYS A 167 28.50 3.41 -4.42
C CYS A 167 28.18 3.21 -5.90
N ALA A 168 28.96 3.87 -6.75
CA ALA A 168 28.96 3.63 -8.18
C ALA A 168 29.90 2.45 -8.50
N SER A 169 29.61 1.72 -9.58
CA SER A 169 30.41 0.56 -9.97
C SER A 169 30.59 0.49 -11.47
N VAL A 170 31.80 0.11 -11.88
CA VAL A 170 32.15 -0.21 -13.26
C VAL A 170 32.83 -1.57 -13.32
N GLU A 171 32.75 -2.25 -14.46
CA GLU A 171 33.41 -3.53 -14.65
C GLU A 171 34.18 -3.60 -15.97
N ARG A 172 35.20 -4.44 -15.98
CA ARG A 172 35.87 -4.88 -17.21
C ARG A 172 36.19 -6.36 -17.07
N ASP A 173 35.85 -7.14 -18.10
CA ASP A 173 36.09 -8.59 -18.15
C ASP A 173 35.49 -9.35 -16.95
N GLY A 174 34.36 -8.87 -16.41
CA GLY A 174 33.69 -9.44 -15.25
C GLY A 174 34.28 -9.03 -13.89
N ILE A 175 35.31 -8.19 -13.87
CA ILE A 175 35.98 -7.71 -12.66
C ILE A 175 35.55 -6.27 -12.36
N GLY A 176 35.02 -6.06 -11.16
CA GLY A 176 34.45 -4.79 -10.71
C GLY A 176 35.41 -3.87 -9.96
N LEU A 177 35.25 -2.58 -10.22
CA LEU A 177 35.77 -1.48 -9.42
C LEU A 177 34.60 -0.67 -8.84
N LEU A 178 34.61 -0.50 -7.53
CA LEU A 178 33.59 0.22 -6.76
C LEU A 178 34.12 1.60 -6.36
N LEU A 179 33.27 2.62 -6.47
CA LEU A 179 33.54 4.00 -6.10
C LEU A 179 32.60 4.43 -4.97
N ALA A 180 33.13 4.54 -3.76
CA ALA A 180 32.41 4.97 -2.57
C ALA A 180 32.87 6.37 -2.14
N GLY A 181 32.02 7.13 -1.48
CA GLY A 181 32.34 8.48 -1.00
C GLY A 181 31.11 9.35 -0.79
N GLY A 182 31.28 10.46 -0.08
CA GLY A 182 30.19 11.40 0.21
C GLY A 182 29.50 11.95 -1.04
N SER A 183 28.35 12.59 -0.87
CA SER A 183 27.70 13.33 -1.97
C SER A 183 28.67 14.38 -2.53
N GLY A 184 28.69 14.56 -3.85
CA GLY A 184 29.62 15.47 -4.54
C GLY A 184 31.07 14.98 -4.67
N ALA A 185 31.43 13.80 -4.15
CA ALA A 185 32.79 13.24 -4.32
C ALA A 185 33.12 12.81 -5.76
N GLY A 186 32.18 12.90 -6.71
CA GLY A 186 32.40 12.58 -8.11
C GLY A 186 32.22 11.11 -8.50
N LYS A 187 31.56 10.29 -7.66
CA LYS A 187 31.27 8.86 -7.93
C LYS A 187 30.71 8.64 -9.34
N SER A 188 29.59 9.29 -9.64
CA SER A 188 28.86 9.19 -10.91
C SER A 188 29.68 9.68 -12.10
N THR A 189 30.29 10.84 -11.95
CA THR A 189 31.14 11.48 -12.96
C THR A 189 32.36 10.63 -13.30
N ILE A 190 33.04 10.05 -12.30
CA ILE A 190 34.21 9.19 -12.51
C ILE A 190 33.79 7.83 -13.06
N ALA A 191 32.67 7.24 -12.60
CA ALA A 191 32.14 6.00 -13.15
C ALA A 191 31.84 6.13 -14.65
N LEU A 192 31.21 7.24 -15.06
CA LEU A 192 30.94 7.51 -16.46
C LEU A 192 32.22 7.71 -17.28
N ALA A 193 33.21 8.45 -16.76
CA ALA A 193 34.50 8.64 -17.44
C ALA A 193 35.29 7.32 -17.58
N MET A 194 35.21 6.44 -16.58
CA MET A 194 35.74 5.07 -16.65
C MET A 194 35.04 4.26 -17.74
N ALA A 195 33.72 4.38 -17.84
CA ALA A 195 32.94 3.68 -18.87
C ALA A 195 33.31 4.15 -20.29
N GLN A 196 33.45 5.47 -20.50
CA GLN A 196 34.00 6.03 -21.75
C GLN A 196 35.42 5.54 -22.06
N SER A 197 36.17 5.11 -21.03
CA SER A 197 37.51 4.52 -21.16
C SER A 197 37.50 3.00 -21.38
N GLY A 198 36.36 2.41 -21.74
CA GLY A 198 36.18 1.00 -22.09
C GLY A 198 35.88 0.09 -20.90
N PHE A 199 35.31 0.61 -19.82
CA PHE A 199 34.63 -0.22 -18.82
C PHE A 199 33.13 -0.26 -19.14
N SER A 200 32.41 -1.27 -18.66
CA SER A 200 30.95 -1.24 -18.64
C SER A 200 30.48 -0.59 -17.35
N LEU A 201 29.48 0.30 -17.43
CA LEU A 201 28.84 0.85 -16.25
C LEU A 201 27.92 -0.20 -15.63
N LEU A 202 28.08 -0.46 -14.34
CA LEU A 202 27.23 -1.39 -13.60
C LEU A 202 26.17 -0.67 -12.77
N SER A 203 26.55 0.39 -12.06
CA SER A 203 25.64 1.17 -11.23
C SER A 203 26.21 2.56 -10.97
N ASP A 204 25.34 3.49 -10.58
CA ASP A 204 25.68 4.87 -10.31
C ASP A 204 25.46 5.25 -8.83
N ASP A 205 24.22 5.14 -8.33
CA ASP A 205 23.90 5.49 -6.94
C ASP A 205 24.02 4.29 -5.99
N TRP A 206 23.38 3.18 -6.35
CA TRP A 206 23.26 2.00 -5.49
C TRP A 206 23.84 0.77 -6.17
N THR A 207 24.75 0.10 -5.47
CA THR A 207 25.25 -1.23 -5.85
C THR A 207 24.77 -2.26 -4.83
N TYR A 208 24.22 -3.36 -5.31
CA TYR A 208 23.73 -4.43 -4.45
C TYR A 208 24.73 -5.57 -4.41
N PHE A 209 24.99 -6.09 -3.21
CA PHE A 209 25.95 -7.16 -2.99
C PHE A 209 25.25 -8.40 -2.44
N SER A 210 25.49 -9.55 -3.06
CA SER A 210 24.99 -10.82 -2.55
C SER A 210 25.95 -11.95 -2.87
N HIS A 211 25.85 -13.02 -2.08
CA HIS A 211 26.59 -14.25 -2.37
C HIS A 211 25.79 -15.12 -3.33
N ALA A 212 26.35 -15.36 -4.51
CA ALA A 212 25.81 -16.32 -5.48
C ALA A 212 26.91 -17.32 -5.85
N GLU A 213 26.58 -18.62 -5.90
CA GLU A 213 27.54 -19.66 -6.29
C GLU A 213 28.85 -19.63 -5.47
N ARG A 214 28.74 -19.31 -4.17
CA ARG A 214 29.87 -19.12 -3.22
C ARG A 214 30.81 -17.95 -3.53
N ARG A 215 30.45 -17.07 -4.47
CA ARG A 215 31.19 -15.86 -4.81
C ARG A 215 30.44 -14.64 -4.32
N LEU A 216 31.17 -13.63 -3.88
CA LEU A 216 30.61 -12.31 -3.65
C LEU A 216 30.45 -11.64 -5.01
N LEU A 217 29.23 -11.25 -5.37
CA LEU A 217 28.93 -10.54 -6.61
C LEU A 217 28.35 -9.16 -6.29
N ALA A 218 28.72 -8.19 -7.10
CA ALA A 218 28.09 -6.88 -7.19
C ALA A 218 27.05 -6.91 -8.30
N TRP A 219 25.90 -6.29 -8.06
CA TRP A 219 24.76 -6.25 -8.96
C TRP A 219 24.32 -4.81 -9.19
N GLY A 220 24.11 -4.50 -10.46
CA GLY A 220 23.61 -3.23 -10.95
C GLY A 220 22.13 -3.31 -11.32
N LEU A 221 21.52 -2.13 -11.44
CA LEU A 221 20.20 -1.96 -12.05
C LEU A 221 20.34 -1.11 -13.30
N ILE A 222 19.45 -1.31 -14.27
CA ILE A 222 19.38 -0.49 -15.48
C ILE A 222 18.62 0.79 -15.13
N THR A 223 19.32 1.73 -14.53
CA THR A 223 18.79 3.05 -14.14
C THR A 223 19.47 4.16 -14.94
N PRO A 224 18.79 5.30 -15.19
CA PRO A 224 19.46 6.49 -15.68
C PRO A 224 20.66 6.86 -14.80
N VAL A 225 21.70 7.43 -15.41
CA VAL A 225 22.81 8.02 -14.67
C VAL A 225 22.39 9.41 -14.23
N LYS A 226 22.68 9.72 -12.98
CA LYS A 226 22.36 11.00 -12.37
C LYS A 226 23.62 11.85 -12.26
N LEU A 227 23.65 12.97 -12.97
CA LEU A 227 24.77 13.89 -12.98
C LEU A 227 24.34 15.27 -12.51
N LEU A 228 25.07 15.84 -11.54
CA LEU A 228 24.83 17.21 -11.09
C LEU A 228 25.10 18.22 -12.22
N PRO A 229 24.57 19.46 -12.14
CA PRO A 229 24.60 20.40 -13.25
C PRO A 229 26.01 20.76 -13.74
N ASP A 230 27.00 20.73 -12.86
CA ASP A 230 28.43 20.98 -13.17
C ASP A 230 29.04 19.91 -14.10
N ALA A 231 28.43 18.72 -14.19
CA ALA A 231 28.92 17.65 -15.07
C ALA A 231 28.94 18.04 -16.56
N VAL A 232 28.18 19.05 -16.98
CA VAL A 232 28.19 19.59 -18.36
C VAL A 232 29.56 20.15 -18.76
N GLU A 233 30.39 20.54 -17.78
CA GLU A 233 31.76 20.98 -18.01
C GLU A 233 32.67 19.84 -18.48
N HIS A 234 32.34 18.61 -18.07
CA HIS A 234 33.13 17.40 -18.35
C HIS A 234 32.55 16.53 -19.47
N PHE A 235 31.24 16.62 -19.69
CA PHE A 235 30.52 15.83 -20.70
C PHE A 235 29.74 16.74 -21.65
N HIS A 236 30.33 16.98 -22.82
CA HIS A 236 29.74 17.81 -23.87
C HIS A 236 28.40 17.29 -24.40
N GLU A 237 28.12 16.00 -24.25
CA GLU A 237 26.88 15.32 -24.64
C GLU A 237 25.67 15.82 -23.84
N LEU A 238 25.90 16.41 -22.66
CA LEU A 238 24.85 17.02 -21.85
C LEU A 238 24.44 18.41 -22.37
N ARG A 239 25.21 19.02 -23.28
CA ARG A 239 24.90 20.36 -23.80
C ARG A 239 23.58 20.33 -24.57
N GLY A 240 22.62 21.14 -24.12
CA GLY A 240 21.28 21.22 -24.71
C GLY A 240 20.26 20.28 -24.09
N LEU A 241 20.66 19.48 -23.10
CA LEU A 241 19.72 18.85 -22.16
C LEU A 241 19.44 19.82 -21.01
N GLU A 242 18.28 19.67 -20.37
CA GLU A 242 17.94 20.43 -19.16
C GLU A 242 17.92 19.49 -17.96
N PRO A 243 18.59 19.84 -16.83
CA PRO A 243 18.48 19.08 -15.61
C PRO A 243 17.08 19.26 -14.99
N GLY A 244 16.58 18.21 -14.34
CA GLY A 244 15.28 18.19 -13.67
C GLY A 244 15.42 17.91 -12.19
N LEU A 245 14.29 17.94 -11.48
CA LEU A 245 14.25 17.55 -10.07
C LEU A 245 14.27 16.02 -9.97
N SER A 246 15.35 15.48 -9.39
CA SER A 246 15.49 14.06 -9.05
C SER A 246 14.63 13.67 -7.86
N LEU A 247 14.46 12.36 -7.66
CA LEU A 247 13.67 11.80 -6.55
C LEU A 247 14.16 12.24 -5.16
N ASN A 248 15.46 12.48 -4.99
CA ASN A 248 16.03 12.96 -3.73
C ASN A 248 15.99 14.50 -3.59
N GLY A 249 15.32 15.20 -4.50
CA GLY A 249 15.17 16.66 -4.49
C GLY A 249 16.33 17.45 -5.09
N GLU A 250 17.39 16.79 -5.59
CA GLU A 250 18.49 17.48 -6.27
C GLU A 250 18.12 17.84 -7.72
N CYS A 251 18.61 18.97 -8.20
CA CYS A 251 18.53 19.31 -9.63
C CYS A 251 19.67 18.60 -10.37
N ALA A 252 19.35 17.65 -11.25
CA ALA A 252 20.34 16.81 -11.93
C ALA A 252 19.87 16.38 -13.32
N TYR A 253 20.83 16.02 -14.18
CA TYR A 253 20.57 15.29 -15.41
C TYR A 253 20.34 13.82 -15.07
N GLU A 254 19.16 13.28 -15.39
CA GLU A 254 18.88 11.84 -15.35
C GLU A 254 18.77 11.33 -16.79
N VAL A 255 19.86 10.73 -17.30
CA VAL A 255 19.96 10.35 -18.70
C VAL A 255 20.25 8.87 -18.88
N ASP A 256 19.75 8.29 -19.97
CA ASP A 256 20.15 6.95 -20.37
C ASP A 256 21.60 6.97 -20.90
N PRO A 257 22.56 6.39 -20.18
CA PRO A 257 23.96 6.49 -20.52
C PRO A 257 24.34 5.76 -21.82
N GLU A 258 23.63 4.70 -22.20
CA GLU A 258 23.89 4.00 -23.46
C GLU A 258 23.49 4.89 -24.65
N ARG A 259 22.34 5.56 -24.54
CA ARG A 259 21.83 6.45 -25.58
C ARG A 259 22.61 7.76 -25.67
N VAL A 260 22.96 8.37 -24.53
CA VAL A 260 23.59 9.71 -24.50
C VAL A 260 25.10 9.63 -24.68
N PHE A 261 25.77 8.66 -24.04
CA PHE A 261 27.23 8.56 -24.05
C PHE A 261 27.78 7.40 -24.88
N GLY A 262 26.92 6.52 -25.41
CA GLY A 262 27.36 5.37 -26.21
C GLY A 262 28.16 4.33 -25.42
N ILE A 263 28.03 4.32 -24.08
CA ILE A 263 28.74 3.37 -23.22
C ILE A 263 28.01 2.03 -23.13
N GLN A 264 28.70 1.00 -22.64
CA GLN A 264 28.10 -0.30 -22.35
C GLN A 264 27.64 -0.40 -20.90
N ARG A 265 26.61 -1.20 -20.65
CA ARG A 265 26.18 -1.59 -19.30
C ARG A 265 26.53 -3.04 -18.97
N SER A 266 26.74 -3.30 -17.69
CA SER A 266 26.78 -4.65 -17.13
C SER A 266 25.79 -4.77 -15.97
N LEU A 267 25.24 -5.96 -15.77
CA LEU A 267 24.30 -6.23 -14.68
C LEU A 267 24.99 -6.76 -13.42
N TRP A 268 26.20 -7.29 -13.55
CA TRP A 268 26.90 -7.92 -12.44
C TRP A 268 28.41 -8.03 -12.69
N CYS A 269 29.17 -8.09 -11.61
CA CYS A 269 30.61 -8.36 -11.66
C CYS A 269 31.11 -8.94 -10.33
N GLU A 270 32.35 -9.42 -10.33
CA GLU A 270 33.07 -9.72 -9.09
C GLU A 270 33.84 -8.50 -8.61
N PRO A 271 33.51 -7.95 -7.42
CA PRO A 271 34.22 -6.80 -6.91
C PRO A 271 35.67 -7.18 -6.55
N ARG A 272 36.62 -6.38 -7.04
CA ARG A 272 38.06 -6.52 -6.76
C ARG A 272 38.69 -5.27 -6.16
N TRP A 273 38.24 -4.08 -6.56
CA TRP A 273 38.75 -2.82 -6.05
C TRP A 273 37.63 -2.02 -5.40
N LEU A 274 37.88 -1.51 -4.19
CA LEU A 274 37.04 -0.55 -3.51
C LEU A 274 37.82 0.75 -3.34
N ILE A 275 37.36 1.79 -4.02
CA ILE A 275 38.00 3.11 -4.03
C ILE A 275 37.10 4.07 -3.26
N PHE A 276 37.59 4.59 -2.15
CA PHE A 276 36.98 5.71 -1.45
C PHE A 276 37.46 7.01 -2.09
N LEU A 277 36.53 7.90 -2.45
CA LEU A 277 36.81 9.16 -3.12
C LEU A 277 36.77 10.34 -2.15
N GLU A 278 37.80 11.18 -2.21
CA GLU A 278 37.89 12.46 -1.50
C GLU A 278 38.29 13.56 -2.50
N ARG A 279 37.35 14.41 -2.91
CA ARG A 279 37.64 15.54 -3.80
C ARG A 279 38.48 16.58 -3.07
N GLN A 280 39.51 17.10 -3.74
CA GLN A 280 40.39 18.14 -3.23
C GLN A 280 40.42 19.31 -4.22
N GLY A 281 40.39 20.55 -3.73
CA GLY A 281 40.43 21.75 -4.58
C GLY A 281 41.81 22.06 -5.19
N LYS A 282 42.68 21.05 -5.38
CA LYS A 282 44.00 21.20 -5.99
C LYS A 282 44.18 20.16 -7.10
N PRO A 283 44.86 20.50 -8.21
CA PRO A 283 45.19 19.54 -9.26
C PRO A 283 46.06 18.39 -8.74
N GLY A 284 45.90 17.22 -9.36
CA GLY A 284 46.66 16.02 -9.03
C GLY A 284 45.84 14.97 -8.29
N TYR A 285 46.51 13.91 -7.85
CA TYR A 285 45.89 12.83 -7.08
C TYR A 285 46.87 12.23 -6.07
N ASN A 286 46.32 11.63 -5.02
CA ASN A 286 47.02 10.71 -4.13
C ASN A 286 46.20 9.44 -3.94
N LEU A 287 46.86 8.29 -3.96
CA LEU A 287 46.24 6.97 -3.81
C LEU A 287 46.90 6.23 -2.65
N ASP A 288 46.19 6.14 -1.53
CA ASP A 288 46.66 5.50 -0.30
C ASP A 288 45.93 4.17 -0.07
N ARG A 289 46.60 3.15 0.48
CA ARG A 289 45.90 1.91 0.90
C ARG A 289 45.05 2.17 2.14
N VAL A 290 43.86 1.58 2.17
CA VAL A 290 42.96 1.62 3.33
C VAL A 290 42.95 0.25 4.00
N SER A 291 43.03 0.22 5.32
CA SER A 291 42.92 -1.04 6.05
C SER A 291 41.50 -1.61 5.94
N PRO A 292 41.31 -2.95 5.95
CA PRO A 292 39.97 -3.54 5.92
C PRO A 292 39.07 -3.03 7.05
N ARG A 293 39.64 -2.74 8.23
CA ARG A 293 38.92 -2.21 9.38
C ARG A 293 38.35 -0.81 9.10
N ASP A 294 39.16 0.08 8.53
CA ASP A 294 38.73 1.45 8.24
C ASP A 294 37.76 1.48 7.06
N ALA A 295 37.98 0.62 6.06
CA ALA A 295 37.06 0.44 4.95
C ALA A 295 35.68 -0.04 5.44
N ALA A 296 35.65 -1.02 6.36
CA ALA A 296 34.40 -1.51 6.93
C ALA A 296 33.68 -0.43 7.73
N ALA A 297 34.40 0.32 8.57
CA ALA A 297 33.83 1.42 9.34
C ALA A 297 33.21 2.50 8.44
N ARG A 298 33.86 2.83 7.30
CA ARG A 298 33.32 3.76 6.31
C ARG A 298 32.02 3.24 5.67
N LEU A 299 31.99 1.98 5.25
CA LEU A 299 30.80 1.39 4.63
C LEU A 299 29.64 1.20 5.63
N GLU A 300 29.93 0.77 6.86
CA GLU A 300 28.91 0.56 7.89
C GLU A 300 28.28 1.87 8.35
N PHE A 301 29.01 2.98 8.30
CA PHE A 301 28.50 4.31 8.61
C PHE A 301 27.41 4.76 7.63
N ASP A 302 27.49 4.31 6.37
CA ASP A 302 26.55 4.68 5.30
C ASP A 302 25.32 3.74 5.23
N LEU A 303 25.24 2.71 6.07
CA LEU A 303 24.09 1.81 6.10
C LEU A 303 22.85 2.49 6.72
N GLU A 304 21.69 2.30 6.09
CA GLU A 304 20.40 2.78 6.62
C GLU A 304 20.03 2.08 7.94
N ASP A 305 19.27 2.77 8.80
CA ASP A 305 18.71 2.19 10.02
C ASP A 305 17.66 1.13 9.70
N LEU A 306 17.68 0.00 10.42
CA LEU A 306 16.78 -1.13 10.21
C LEU A 306 15.74 -1.23 11.33
N PRO A 307 14.46 -1.55 11.03
CA PRO A 307 13.48 -1.86 12.06
C PRO A 307 13.88 -3.14 12.83
N PRO A 308 13.45 -3.31 14.08
CA PRO A 308 13.78 -4.50 14.89
C PRO A 308 13.43 -5.83 14.21
N THR A 309 12.34 -5.87 13.44
CA THR A 309 11.91 -7.04 12.66
C THR A 309 12.93 -7.47 11.60
N LEU A 310 13.78 -6.55 11.15
CA LEU A 310 14.85 -6.77 10.18
C LEU A 310 16.24 -6.78 10.83
N ALA A 311 16.36 -6.82 12.16
CA ALA A 311 17.67 -6.79 12.84
C ALA A 311 18.61 -7.92 12.39
N GLN A 312 18.06 -9.10 12.05
CA GLN A 312 18.81 -10.23 11.50
C GLN A 312 19.47 -9.94 10.15
N VAL A 313 18.99 -8.94 9.40
CA VAL A 313 19.58 -8.50 8.13
C VAL A 313 20.90 -7.79 8.37
N ARG A 314 21.04 -7.02 9.47
CA ARG A 314 22.28 -6.27 9.76
C ARG A 314 23.51 -7.19 9.82
N GLU A 315 23.35 -8.36 10.42
CA GLU A 315 24.43 -9.33 10.52
C GLU A 315 24.88 -9.83 9.14
N LYS A 316 23.94 -10.01 8.20
CA LYS A 316 24.27 -10.36 6.81
C LYS A 316 24.96 -9.22 6.07
N GLN A 317 24.53 -7.98 6.30
CA GLN A 317 25.19 -6.79 5.74
C GLN A 317 26.64 -6.68 6.23
N ARG A 318 26.89 -6.84 7.53
CA ARG A 318 28.25 -6.85 8.10
C ARG A 318 29.13 -7.96 7.54
N LYS A 319 28.59 -9.16 7.35
CA LYS A 319 29.33 -10.26 6.70
C LYS A 319 29.69 -9.93 5.25
N THR A 320 28.76 -9.32 4.52
CA THR A 320 28.97 -8.90 3.14
C THR A 320 30.03 -7.80 3.05
N ILE A 321 29.95 -6.80 3.92
CA ILE A 321 30.96 -5.74 4.05
C ILE A 321 32.32 -6.35 4.39
N SER A 322 32.38 -7.27 5.36
CA SER A 322 33.61 -7.96 5.75
C SER A 322 34.27 -8.66 4.56
N ALA A 323 33.49 -9.42 3.78
CA ALA A 323 33.98 -10.09 2.57
C ALA A 323 34.40 -9.10 1.46
N LEU A 324 33.78 -7.91 1.42
CA LEU A 324 34.10 -6.88 0.45
C LEU A 324 35.41 -6.14 0.80
N VAL A 325 35.65 -5.84 2.08
CA VAL A 325 36.84 -5.10 2.52
C VAL A 325 38.10 -5.96 2.57
N GLU A 326 37.95 -7.29 2.44
CA GLU A 326 39.05 -8.21 2.14
C GLU A 326 39.63 -8.00 0.73
N ARG A 327 38.92 -7.24 -0.13
CA ARG A 327 39.42 -6.83 -1.46
C ARG A 327 40.36 -5.64 -1.36
N GLU A 328 40.91 -5.24 -2.51
CA GLU A 328 41.86 -4.13 -2.54
C GLU A 328 41.16 -2.80 -2.25
N CYS A 329 41.35 -2.27 -1.03
CA CYS A 329 40.76 -1.01 -0.60
C CYS A 329 41.76 0.15 -0.71
N TRP A 330 41.33 1.23 -1.35
CA TRP A 330 42.15 2.42 -1.59
C TRP A 330 41.37 3.69 -1.27
N LEU A 331 42.10 4.73 -0.88
CA LEU A 331 41.60 6.09 -0.72
C LEU A 331 42.22 6.94 -1.82
N LEU A 332 41.39 7.43 -2.72
CA LEU A 332 41.78 8.31 -3.81
C LEU A 332 41.37 9.73 -3.50
N ARG A 333 42.37 10.55 -3.24
CA ARG A 333 42.24 12.00 -3.17
C ARG A 333 42.51 12.56 -4.55
N HIS A 334 41.60 13.37 -5.09
CA HIS A 334 41.71 13.80 -6.49
C HIS A 334 41.28 15.24 -6.71
N GLY A 335 41.84 15.86 -7.76
CA GLY A 335 41.40 17.13 -8.30
C GLY A 335 40.11 17.03 -9.12
N ASP A 336 39.78 18.11 -9.83
CA ASP A 336 38.43 18.29 -10.39
C ASP A 336 38.16 17.56 -11.72
N ASN A 337 39.18 17.14 -12.47
CA ASN A 337 38.98 16.53 -13.80
C ASN A 337 38.71 15.01 -13.71
N PRO A 338 37.48 14.54 -14.02
CA PRO A 338 37.12 13.12 -13.89
C PRO A 338 37.83 12.22 -14.92
N GLN A 339 38.19 12.73 -16.10
CA GLN A 339 38.91 11.94 -17.11
C GLN A 339 40.34 11.62 -16.66
N ASP A 340 41.02 12.57 -16.02
CA ASP A 340 42.37 12.34 -15.46
C ASP A 340 42.33 11.28 -14.35
N VAL A 341 41.30 11.35 -13.51
CA VAL A 341 41.05 10.38 -12.43
C VAL A 341 40.75 8.98 -13.00
N ALA A 342 39.91 8.90 -14.02
CA ALA A 342 39.62 7.65 -14.70
C ALA A 342 40.90 7.00 -15.28
N GLN A 343 41.81 7.77 -15.88
CA GLN A 343 43.08 7.23 -16.38
C GLN A 343 43.99 6.67 -15.27
N VAL A 344 43.96 7.27 -14.07
CA VAL A 344 44.67 6.72 -12.90
C VAL A 344 44.09 5.36 -12.51
N LEU A 345 42.77 5.25 -12.44
CA LEU A 345 42.08 4.02 -12.09
C LEU A 345 42.23 2.93 -13.17
N VAL A 346 42.19 3.28 -14.45
CA VAL A 346 42.48 2.36 -15.57
C VAL A 346 43.89 1.77 -15.43
N ARG A 347 44.89 2.59 -15.09
CA ARG A 347 46.26 2.12 -14.85
C ARG A 347 46.38 1.22 -13.63
N LEU A 348 45.65 1.54 -12.55
CA LEU A 348 45.56 0.68 -11.36
C LEU A 348 45.03 -0.71 -11.72
N CYS A 349 43.94 -0.77 -12.50
CA CYS A 349 43.34 -2.02 -12.94
C CYS A 349 44.27 -2.81 -13.89
N ALA A 350 45.00 -2.14 -14.77
CA ALA A 350 45.92 -2.77 -15.71
C ALA A 350 47.24 -3.26 -15.07
N GLY A 351 47.73 -2.57 -14.04
CA GLY A 351 49.01 -2.84 -13.39
C GLY A 351 49.00 -3.94 -12.33
N SER A 352 47.85 -4.56 -12.05
CA SER A 352 47.69 -5.54 -10.97
C SER A 352 47.61 -6.98 -11.54
N PRO A 353 48.69 -7.79 -11.52
CA PRO A 353 48.64 -9.17 -11.98
C PRO A 353 47.57 -9.94 -11.19
N ALA A 354 46.80 -10.79 -11.87
CA ALA A 354 45.94 -11.76 -11.22
C ALA A 354 46.83 -12.65 -10.31
N SER A 355 46.62 -12.56 -8.99
CA SER A 355 47.41 -13.19 -7.92
C SER A 355 48.82 -12.58 -7.66
N ARG A 356 48.95 -11.86 -6.54
CA ARG A 356 50.09 -11.93 -5.60
C ARG A 356 49.80 -11.10 -4.35
N GLY A 357 50.21 -11.64 -3.21
CA GLY A 357 49.89 -11.16 -1.87
C GLY A 357 50.38 -9.76 -1.54
N CYS A 358 49.71 -9.20 -0.54
CA CYS A 358 49.87 -7.87 0.04
C CYS A 358 51.35 -7.54 0.33
N GLY A 359 51.91 -6.57 -0.40
CA GLY A 359 53.19 -5.94 -0.10
C GLY A 359 52.99 -4.63 0.66
N ALA A 360 53.77 -4.45 1.73
CA ALA A 360 53.67 -3.33 2.66
C ALA A 360 53.93 -1.97 1.99
N ALA A 361 52.91 -1.11 1.96
CA ALA A 361 53.01 0.32 1.78
C ALA A 361 52.32 1.01 2.96
N SER A 362 52.80 2.20 3.33
CA SER A 362 52.46 2.90 4.57
C SER A 362 50.96 3.05 4.78
N LEU A 363 50.47 2.47 5.88
CA LEU A 363 49.11 2.63 6.38
C LEU A 363 48.99 4.02 7.04
N VAL A 364 48.02 4.82 6.62
CA VAL A 364 47.72 6.11 7.25
C VAL A 364 46.38 5.98 8.00
N ASP A 365 46.46 6.02 9.33
CA ASP A 365 45.29 6.08 10.23
C ASP A 365 44.82 7.53 10.33
N ASN A 366 43.86 7.91 9.47
CA ASN A 366 43.17 9.19 9.55
C ASN A 366 41.71 8.97 9.91
N SER A 367 41.43 8.94 11.21
CA SER A 367 40.09 8.98 11.80
C SER A 367 39.42 10.34 11.54
N THR A 368 38.77 10.46 10.39
CA THR A 368 37.88 11.59 10.09
C THR A 368 36.47 11.26 10.59
N ARG A 369 35.88 12.17 11.37
CA ARG A 369 34.49 12.06 11.84
C ARG A 369 33.54 12.27 10.67
N PHE A 370 32.82 11.22 10.30
CA PHE A 370 31.74 11.29 9.32
C PHE A 370 30.47 11.84 9.98
N VAL A 371 29.79 12.76 9.30
CA VAL A 371 28.51 13.34 9.74
C VAL A 371 27.44 12.85 8.78
N ARG A 372 26.40 12.22 9.33
CA ARG A 372 25.24 11.68 8.59
C ARG A 372 24.47 12.81 7.93
N THR A 373 24.12 12.67 6.65
CA THR A 373 23.16 13.56 5.97
C THR A 373 22.22 12.71 5.11
N GLY A 374 20.98 12.57 5.58
CA GLY A 374 19.92 11.86 4.84
C GLY A 374 18.71 11.56 5.75
N PRO A 375 17.51 12.11 5.47
CA PRO A 375 16.30 11.82 6.24
C PRO A 375 15.80 10.39 5.98
N ASP A 376 15.14 9.77 6.96
CA ASP A 376 14.37 8.53 6.78
C ASP A 376 13.12 8.84 5.92
N ILE A 377 13.26 8.67 4.59
CA ILE A 377 12.21 8.95 3.61
C ILE A 377 10.96 8.10 3.85
N LEU A 378 11.14 6.95 4.50
CA LEU A 378 10.07 5.98 4.76
C LEU A 378 9.36 6.25 6.09
N GLN A 379 9.92 7.13 6.93
CA GLN A 379 9.41 7.42 8.28
C GLN A 379 9.08 6.14 9.09
N ARG A 380 9.92 5.11 8.97
CA ARG A 380 9.63 3.78 9.57
C ARG A 380 9.66 3.78 11.08
N PHE A 381 10.29 4.79 11.66
CA PHE A 381 10.50 4.94 13.09
C PHE A 381 9.61 5.99 13.73
N THR A 382 8.56 6.45 13.04
CA THR A 382 7.60 7.41 13.61
C THR A 382 7.04 6.87 14.94
N PRO A 383 7.27 7.57 16.07
CA PRO A 383 6.85 7.06 17.37
C PRO A 383 5.34 7.01 17.53
N THR A 384 4.81 5.86 17.97
CA THR A 384 3.40 5.65 18.32
C THR A 384 3.23 5.59 19.84
N SER A 385 3.46 6.72 20.52
CA SER A 385 3.52 6.79 21.99
C SER A 385 2.18 6.59 22.71
N LEU A 386 1.06 6.67 21.99
CA LEU A 386 -0.27 6.50 22.54
C LEU A 386 -0.79 5.10 22.21
N VAL A 387 -1.22 4.37 23.24
CA VAL A 387 -1.71 2.99 23.10
C VAL A 387 -3.05 2.84 23.80
N ALA A 388 -3.99 2.15 23.16
CA ALA A 388 -5.25 1.72 23.77
C ALA A 388 -5.69 0.35 23.23
N ASP A 389 -6.31 -0.45 24.11
CA ASP A 389 -7.01 -1.66 23.70
C ASP A 389 -8.46 -1.30 23.36
N LEU A 390 -8.82 -1.49 22.09
CA LEU A 390 -10.17 -1.28 21.57
C LEU A 390 -10.91 -2.62 21.64
N HIS A 391 -12.04 -2.62 22.33
CA HIS A 391 -12.91 -3.79 22.40
C HIS A 391 -14.00 -3.69 21.34
N VAL A 392 -14.24 -4.78 20.62
CA VAL A 392 -15.28 -4.84 19.59
C VAL A 392 -15.73 -6.27 19.37
N MET A 393 -17.04 -6.55 19.48
CA MET A 393 -17.62 -7.87 19.15
C MET A 393 -16.89 -9.05 19.84
N ASP A 394 -16.59 -8.90 21.14
CA ASP A 394 -15.80 -9.86 21.94
C ASP A 394 -14.38 -10.12 21.42
N ARG A 395 -13.80 -9.13 20.74
CA ARG A 395 -12.42 -9.11 20.26
C ARG A 395 -11.66 -7.92 20.83
N THR A 396 -10.34 -8.03 20.87
CA THR A 396 -9.44 -6.95 21.29
C THR A 396 -8.50 -6.57 20.15
N ILE A 397 -8.58 -5.31 19.73
CA ILE A 397 -7.64 -4.69 18.78
C ILE A 397 -6.77 -3.71 19.55
N ARG A 398 -5.45 -3.90 19.52
CA ARG A 398 -4.52 -2.94 20.11
C ARG A 398 -4.28 -1.81 19.12
N LEU A 399 -4.61 -0.58 19.49
CA LEU A 399 -4.33 0.62 18.71
C LEU A 399 -3.08 1.31 19.27
N GLU A 400 -2.09 1.55 18.40
CA GLU A 400 -0.94 2.41 18.67
C GLU A 400 -0.96 3.60 17.71
N THR A 401 -0.74 4.81 18.22
CA THR A 401 -0.79 6.03 17.40
C THR A 401 0.08 7.16 17.95
N ASN A 402 0.45 8.10 17.09
CA ASN A 402 1.06 9.38 17.49
C ASN A 402 0.00 10.47 17.77
N SER A 403 -1.27 10.23 17.45
CA SER A 403 -2.32 11.25 17.44
C SER A 403 -3.34 11.06 18.57
N PRO A 404 -3.46 12.04 19.49
CA PRO A 404 -4.53 12.04 20.47
C PRO A 404 -5.93 12.07 19.84
N THR A 405 -6.05 12.64 18.64
CA THR A 405 -7.32 12.69 17.91
C THR A 405 -7.71 11.31 17.37
N ILE A 406 -6.77 10.57 16.76
CA ILE A 406 -7.03 9.17 16.35
C ILE A 406 -7.44 8.33 17.57
N LEU A 407 -6.67 8.40 18.66
CA LEU A 407 -6.94 7.63 19.88
C LEU A 407 -8.35 7.93 20.42
N ARG A 408 -8.72 9.21 20.50
CA ARG A 408 -10.03 9.66 20.98
C ARG A 408 -11.17 9.22 20.06
N GLN A 409 -11.02 9.40 18.75
CA GLN A 409 -12.08 9.06 17.79
C GLN A 409 -12.30 7.55 17.68
N ALA A 410 -11.22 6.77 17.55
CA ALA A 410 -11.32 5.31 17.59
C ALA A 410 -11.90 4.85 18.94
N GLY A 411 -11.37 5.36 20.06
CA GLY A 411 -11.88 5.04 21.39
C GLY A 411 -13.38 5.32 21.55
N ASN A 412 -13.87 6.43 21.00
CA ASN A 412 -15.29 6.78 21.00
C ASN A 412 -16.12 5.86 20.10
N ALA A 413 -15.62 5.52 18.90
CA ALA A 413 -16.31 4.64 17.96
C ALA A 413 -16.56 3.24 18.55
N PHE A 414 -15.59 2.73 19.33
CA PHE A 414 -15.67 1.42 19.96
C PHE A 414 -16.19 1.44 21.42
N ASP A 415 -16.47 2.62 21.99
CA ASP A 415 -16.83 2.80 23.40
C ASP A 415 -18.04 1.96 23.83
N ARG A 416 -18.99 1.74 22.91
CA ARG A 416 -20.19 0.95 23.19
C ARG A 416 -19.89 -0.48 23.66
N TYR A 417 -18.73 -1.03 23.29
CA TYR A 417 -18.29 -2.37 23.70
C TYR A 417 -17.45 -2.38 24.98
N ARG A 418 -17.28 -1.24 25.67
CA ARG A 418 -16.55 -1.19 26.96
C ARG A 418 -17.23 -2.11 27.98
N GLY A 419 -16.46 -3.04 28.55
CA GLY A 419 -16.92 -3.99 29.56
C GLY A 419 -16.95 -5.46 29.11
N THR A 420 -16.70 -5.76 27.83
CA THR A 420 -16.35 -7.13 27.41
C THR A 420 -15.07 -7.58 28.11
N ARG A 421 -14.98 -8.85 28.53
CA ARG A 421 -13.80 -9.33 29.28
C ARG A 421 -12.52 -9.05 28.49
N PRO A 422 -11.47 -8.45 29.10
CA PRO A 422 -10.21 -8.22 28.40
C PRO A 422 -9.62 -9.57 27.97
N GLY A 423 -9.67 -9.82 26.66
CA GLY A 423 -9.00 -10.94 26.02
C GLY A 423 -7.54 -10.61 25.69
N ARG A 424 -6.77 -11.63 25.31
CA ARG A 424 -5.45 -11.44 24.69
C ARG A 424 -5.62 -10.61 23.41
N GLU A 425 -4.64 -9.77 23.09
CA GLU A 425 -4.55 -9.07 21.80
C GLU A 425 -4.75 -10.06 20.65
N GLN A 426 -5.71 -9.76 19.77
CA GLN A 426 -6.02 -10.57 18.60
C GLN A 426 -5.62 -9.90 17.29
N PHE A 427 -5.42 -8.59 17.30
CA PHE A 427 -4.98 -7.81 16.15
C PHE A 427 -4.33 -6.50 16.61
N SER A 428 -3.37 -6.00 15.84
CA SER A 428 -2.68 -4.73 16.11
C SER A 428 -2.92 -3.72 15.00
N TRP A 429 -3.28 -2.48 15.36
CA TRP A 429 -3.35 -1.34 14.46
C TRP A 429 -2.32 -0.30 14.87
N ARG A 430 -1.52 0.16 13.91
CA ARG A 430 -0.58 1.25 14.10
C ARG A 430 -0.90 2.38 13.13
N LEU A 431 -1.52 3.44 13.65
CA LEU A 431 -2.08 4.53 12.85
C LEU A 431 -1.37 5.84 13.13
N ILE A 432 -0.86 6.49 12.10
CA ILE A 432 -0.11 7.73 12.18
C ILE A 432 -0.92 8.86 11.54
N SER A 433 -0.98 9.99 12.22
CA SER A 433 -1.47 11.27 11.70
C SER A 433 -0.29 12.11 11.22
N GLU A 434 -0.41 12.72 10.03
CA GLU A 434 0.61 13.60 9.45
C GLU A 434 0.06 15.01 9.17
N GLU A 435 0.71 16.05 9.70
CA GLU A 435 0.26 17.46 9.61
C GLU A 435 0.40 18.05 8.19
N ASP A 436 1.37 17.57 7.38
CA ASP A 436 1.75 18.16 6.08
C ASP A 436 1.44 17.28 4.85
N ALA A 437 0.39 16.46 4.91
CA ALA A 437 0.05 15.54 3.81
C ALA A 437 -0.69 16.20 2.63
N GLY A 438 -1.09 17.48 2.74
CA GLY A 438 -1.74 18.26 1.66
C GLY A 438 -3.16 17.83 1.28
N LEU A 439 -3.77 16.91 2.05
CA LEU A 439 -5.12 16.40 1.84
C LEU A 439 -6.08 17.01 2.86
N HIS A 440 -7.25 17.45 2.39
CA HIS A 440 -8.32 18.03 3.20
C HIS A 440 -9.68 17.50 2.71
N PRO A 441 -10.73 17.56 3.54
CA PRO A 441 -12.09 17.24 3.09
C PRO A 441 -12.52 18.13 1.91
N PRO A 442 -13.33 17.63 0.95
CA PRO A 442 -13.94 16.30 0.93
C PRO A 442 -12.91 15.19 0.68
N TRP A 443 -13.15 14.02 1.26
CA TRP A 443 -12.24 12.88 1.15
C TRP A 443 -12.06 12.45 -0.30
N PRO A 444 -10.82 12.14 -0.74
CA PRO A 444 -10.59 11.53 -2.04
C PRO A 444 -11.35 10.21 -2.16
N GLN A 445 -11.69 9.83 -3.39
CA GLN A 445 -12.12 8.48 -3.65
C GLN A 445 -10.98 7.52 -3.29
N PHE A 446 -11.31 6.45 -2.58
CA PHE A 446 -10.32 5.43 -2.24
C PHE A 446 -10.01 4.62 -3.49
N SER A 447 -8.78 4.14 -3.60
CA SER A 447 -8.41 3.08 -4.52
C SER A 447 -7.62 2.04 -3.77
N GLY A 448 -7.66 0.77 -4.15
CA GLY A 448 -6.93 -0.23 -3.38
C GLY A 448 -6.91 -1.59 -4.03
N LEU A 449 -6.19 -2.51 -3.38
CA LEU A 449 -6.05 -3.87 -3.84
C LEU A 449 -6.10 -4.83 -2.65
N SER A 450 -6.79 -5.94 -2.86
CA SER A 450 -6.92 -7.06 -1.94
C SER A 450 -6.41 -8.32 -2.62
N LEU A 451 -5.23 -8.82 -2.22
CA LEU A 451 -4.55 -9.91 -2.91
C LEU A 451 -3.65 -10.70 -1.95
N ASP A 452 -3.73 -12.03 -1.98
CA ASP A 452 -2.91 -12.95 -1.15
C ASP A 452 -2.93 -12.68 0.36
N GLY A 453 -4.08 -12.24 0.89
CA GLY A 453 -4.26 -11.91 2.30
C GLY A 453 -3.68 -10.55 2.72
N LEU A 454 -3.07 -9.82 1.79
CA LEU A 454 -2.68 -8.43 1.93
C LEU A 454 -3.78 -7.53 1.36
N HIS A 455 -4.07 -6.46 2.07
CA HIS A 455 -5.07 -5.48 1.66
C HIS A 455 -4.51 -4.09 1.87
N PHE A 456 -4.70 -3.18 0.93
CA PHE A 456 -4.46 -1.77 1.19
C PHE A 456 -5.48 -0.88 0.48
N ALA A 457 -5.67 0.31 1.03
CA ALA A 457 -6.39 1.40 0.41
C ALA A 457 -5.52 2.64 0.40
N ASN A 458 -5.40 3.24 -0.77
CA ASN A 458 -4.84 4.55 -1.02
C ASN A 458 -5.95 5.62 -0.93
N ILE A 459 -5.63 6.75 -0.33
CA ILE A 459 -6.52 7.89 -0.07
C ILE A 459 -5.81 9.14 -0.57
N GLY A 460 -6.08 9.53 -1.81
CA GLY A 460 -5.21 10.48 -2.50
C GLY A 460 -3.86 9.82 -2.78
N GLN A 461 -2.74 10.52 -2.57
CA GLN A 461 -1.40 9.92 -2.70
C GLN A 461 -0.70 9.73 -1.34
N CYS A 462 -0.95 10.66 -0.42
CA CYS A 462 -0.20 10.82 0.84
C CYS A 462 -0.96 10.30 2.07
N SER A 463 -1.96 9.46 1.87
CA SER A 463 -2.66 8.77 2.96
C SER A 463 -3.07 7.38 2.51
N PHE A 464 -2.97 6.41 3.41
CA PHE A 464 -3.30 5.03 3.12
C PHE A 464 -3.54 4.24 4.41
N PHE A 465 -4.13 3.05 4.27
CA PHE A 465 -3.95 1.99 5.24
C PHE A 465 -3.65 0.67 4.54
N ALA A 466 -2.97 -0.22 5.24
CA ALA A 466 -2.67 -1.57 4.80
C ALA A 466 -2.94 -2.57 5.94
N VAL A 467 -3.37 -3.77 5.60
CA VAL A 467 -3.73 -4.85 6.52
C VAL A 467 -3.09 -6.15 6.02
N ASP A 468 -2.27 -6.74 6.87
CA ASP A 468 -1.76 -8.11 6.75
C ASP A 468 -2.55 -9.00 7.71
N ARG A 469 -3.47 -9.79 7.15
CA ARG A 469 -4.35 -10.66 7.94
C ARG A 469 -3.62 -11.84 8.57
N GLU A 470 -2.53 -12.28 7.96
CA GLU A 470 -1.74 -13.41 8.46
C GLU A 470 -0.87 -12.97 9.64
N ALA A 471 -0.20 -11.83 9.52
CA ALA A 471 0.54 -11.22 10.62
C ALA A 471 -0.36 -10.61 11.70
N ARG A 472 -1.66 -10.45 11.40
CA ARG A 472 -2.67 -9.79 12.26
C ARG A 472 -2.31 -8.36 12.61
N GLU A 473 -1.83 -7.64 11.60
CA GLU A 473 -1.34 -6.27 11.72
C GLU A 473 -1.97 -5.35 10.67
N GLY A 474 -2.30 -4.13 11.08
CA GLY A 474 -2.77 -3.06 10.21
C GLY A 474 -1.95 -1.81 10.47
N VAL A 475 -1.56 -1.12 9.40
CA VAL A 475 -0.78 0.11 9.45
C VAL A 475 -1.47 1.19 8.64
N GLY A 476 -1.36 2.45 9.03
CA GLY A 476 -1.93 3.54 8.24
C GLY A 476 -1.27 4.87 8.52
N PHE A 477 -1.19 5.68 7.48
CA PHE A 477 -0.79 7.08 7.55
C PHE A 477 -1.95 7.91 7.00
N VAL A 478 -2.40 8.89 7.77
CA VAL A 478 -3.60 9.68 7.45
C VAL A 478 -3.28 11.15 7.67
N ALA A 479 -3.63 12.00 6.70
CA ALA A 479 -3.54 13.45 6.85
C ALA A 479 -4.33 13.92 8.07
N GLU A 480 -3.74 14.81 8.86
CA GLU A 480 -4.36 15.30 10.11
C GLU A 480 -5.71 15.98 9.85
N GLU A 481 -5.83 16.75 8.76
CA GLU A 481 -7.09 17.39 8.36
C GLU A 481 -8.19 16.37 8.08
N LEU A 482 -7.86 15.20 7.51
CA LEU A 482 -8.80 14.11 7.31
C LEU A 482 -9.16 13.45 8.66
N VAL A 483 -8.18 13.23 9.53
CA VAL A 483 -8.42 12.75 10.91
C VAL A 483 -9.35 13.71 11.67
N ASN A 484 -9.23 15.02 11.47
CA ASN A 484 -10.06 16.03 12.13
C ASN A 484 -11.49 16.09 11.60
N ASP A 485 -11.75 15.63 10.38
CA ASP A 485 -13.11 15.36 9.89
C ASP A 485 -13.66 14.07 10.52
N ARG A 486 -14.21 14.22 11.73
CA ARG A 486 -14.72 13.09 12.52
C ARG A 486 -15.64 12.16 11.75
N LEU A 487 -16.60 12.69 11.00
CA LEU A 487 -17.57 11.84 10.29
C LEU A 487 -16.89 11.07 9.16
N GLY A 488 -16.04 11.72 8.36
CA GLY A 488 -15.29 11.03 7.32
C GLY A 488 -14.30 10.01 7.88
N PHE A 489 -13.63 10.32 8.99
CA PHE A 489 -12.71 9.39 9.64
C PHE A 489 -13.41 8.14 10.18
N GLU A 490 -14.57 8.30 10.84
CA GLU A 490 -15.38 7.18 11.31
C GLU A 490 -15.99 6.38 10.14
N GLU A 491 -16.70 7.06 9.21
CA GLU A 491 -17.49 6.42 8.15
C GLU A 491 -16.68 5.89 6.98
N LEU A 492 -15.54 6.51 6.63
CA LEU A 492 -14.74 6.10 5.46
C LEU A 492 -13.50 5.35 5.87
N PHE A 493 -12.76 5.86 6.86
CA PHE A 493 -11.47 5.27 7.23
C PHE A 493 -11.63 4.10 8.21
N LEU A 494 -12.17 4.34 9.41
CA LEU A 494 -12.28 3.32 10.46
C LEU A 494 -13.23 2.18 10.09
N SER A 495 -14.39 2.50 9.50
CA SER A 495 -15.36 1.50 9.07
C SER A 495 -14.76 0.50 8.08
N THR A 496 -13.97 1.03 7.15
CA THR A 496 -13.34 0.26 6.10
C THR A 496 -12.16 -0.55 6.65
N LEU A 497 -11.28 0.08 7.44
CA LEU A 497 -10.16 -0.58 8.11
C LEU A 497 -10.65 -1.76 8.99
N PHE A 498 -11.72 -1.54 9.76
CA PHE A 498 -12.33 -2.58 10.56
C PHE A 498 -12.93 -3.69 9.71
N SER A 499 -13.65 -3.35 8.64
CA SER A 499 -14.22 -4.34 7.72
C SER A 499 -13.14 -5.24 7.10
N VAL A 500 -11.99 -4.66 6.74
CA VAL A 500 -10.84 -5.41 6.21
C VAL A 500 -10.14 -6.24 7.29
N THR A 501 -10.18 -5.82 8.55
CA THR A 501 -9.60 -6.53 9.69
C THR A 501 -10.49 -7.68 10.19
N ALA A 502 -11.82 -7.53 10.10
CA ALA A 502 -12.81 -8.44 10.66
C ALA A 502 -12.59 -9.93 10.30
N PRO A 503 -12.24 -10.30 9.05
CA PRO A 503 -11.94 -11.69 8.69
C PRO A 503 -10.83 -12.33 9.52
N ALA A 504 -9.77 -11.58 9.88
CA ALA A 504 -8.68 -12.08 10.71
C ALA A 504 -9.09 -12.30 12.18
N LEU A 505 -10.20 -11.67 12.59
CA LEU A 505 -10.85 -11.82 13.89
C LEU A 505 -11.91 -12.94 13.91
N GLY A 506 -12.11 -13.65 12.80
CA GLY A 506 -13.15 -14.69 12.67
C GLY A 506 -14.56 -14.10 12.47
N LEU A 507 -14.65 -12.86 11.99
CA LEU A 507 -15.91 -12.18 11.68
C LEU A 507 -16.08 -12.05 10.17
N MET A 508 -17.22 -12.47 9.64
CA MET A 508 -17.53 -12.42 8.21
C MET A 508 -18.48 -11.25 7.91
N PRO A 509 -17.99 -10.14 7.31
CA PRO A 509 -18.84 -9.01 6.96
C PRO A 509 -19.72 -9.27 5.72
N PHE A 510 -20.98 -8.89 5.82
CA PHE A 510 -21.98 -8.87 4.75
C PHE A 510 -22.63 -7.50 4.64
N THR A 511 -22.86 -7.03 3.41
CA THR A 511 -23.69 -5.87 3.12
C THR A 511 -25.15 -6.25 3.36
N ALA A 512 -25.60 -6.05 4.60
CA ALA A 512 -26.93 -6.37 5.09
C ALA A 512 -27.26 -5.47 6.28
N ALA A 513 -28.54 -5.29 6.53
CA ALA A 513 -29.02 -4.70 7.78
C ALA A 513 -29.50 -5.80 8.73
N SER A 514 -29.65 -5.47 10.02
CA SER A 514 -30.16 -6.39 11.03
C SER A 514 -31.04 -5.66 12.02
N ILE A 515 -32.20 -6.23 12.32
CA ILE A 515 -33.10 -5.78 13.38
C ILE A 515 -33.43 -6.96 14.30
N ALA A 516 -33.87 -6.66 15.52
CA ALA A 516 -34.23 -7.67 16.49
C ALA A 516 -35.52 -7.36 17.25
N ALA A 517 -36.16 -8.44 17.71
CA ALA A 517 -37.22 -8.41 18.71
C ALA A 517 -36.88 -9.42 19.81
N GLY A 518 -36.44 -8.93 20.97
CA GLY A 518 -35.93 -9.77 22.05
C GLY A 518 -34.64 -10.51 21.63
N GLU A 519 -34.65 -11.84 21.72
CA GLU A 519 -33.51 -12.70 21.38
C GLU A 519 -33.49 -13.17 19.91
N LYS A 520 -34.46 -12.74 19.09
CA LYS A 520 -34.58 -13.15 17.68
C LYS A 520 -34.09 -12.03 16.75
N GLY A 521 -33.11 -12.33 15.89
CA GLY A 521 -32.61 -11.41 14.86
C GLY A 521 -33.20 -11.70 13.46
N LEU A 522 -33.43 -10.66 12.68
CA LEU A 522 -33.80 -10.71 11.26
C LEU A 522 -32.72 -10.04 10.42
N LEU A 523 -32.13 -10.79 9.47
CA LEU A 523 -31.20 -10.24 8.49
C LEU A 523 -31.96 -9.66 7.30
N VAL A 524 -31.61 -8.45 6.89
CA VAL A 524 -32.27 -7.70 5.81
C VAL A 524 -31.27 -7.46 4.69
N PHE A 525 -31.40 -8.21 3.59
CA PHE A 525 -30.59 -8.13 2.39
C PHE A 525 -31.27 -7.28 1.31
N GLY A 526 -30.48 -6.81 0.34
CA GLY A 526 -30.98 -6.09 -0.82
C GLY A 526 -29.89 -5.29 -1.51
N PRO A 527 -30.03 -4.96 -2.81
CA PRO A 527 -29.07 -4.13 -3.52
C PRO A 527 -29.01 -2.70 -2.95
N ALA A 528 -28.03 -1.91 -3.40
CA ALA A 528 -28.00 -0.48 -3.08
C ALA A 528 -29.30 0.21 -3.53
N GLY A 529 -29.83 1.13 -2.72
CA GLY A 529 -31.09 1.81 -3.02
C GLY A 529 -32.38 0.98 -2.77
N SER A 530 -32.28 -0.30 -2.38
CA SER A 530 -33.45 -1.13 -2.06
C SER A 530 -34.24 -0.70 -0.82
N GLY A 531 -33.75 0.30 -0.10
CA GLY A 531 -34.39 0.86 1.09
C GLY A 531 -34.07 0.17 2.41
N LYS A 532 -33.03 -0.68 2.48
CA LYS A 532 -32.57 -1.36 3.73
C LYS A 532 -32.56 -0.42 4.93
N THR A 533 -31.73 0.62 4.89
CA THR A 533 -31.59 1.60 5.98
C THR A 533 -32.92 2.27 6.32
N ALA A 534 -33.71 2.66 5.31
CA ALA A 534 -35.00 3.31 5.51
C ALA A 534 -36.05 2.39 6.16
N CYS A 535 -36.12 1.11 5.76
CA CYS A 535 -37.03 0.12 6.33
C CYS A 535 -36.63 -0.25 7.76
N CYS A 536 -35.33 -0.44 8.03
CA CYS A 536 -34.81 -0.73 9.36
C CYS A 536 -34.98 0.47 10.31
N TYR A 537 -34.85 1.70 9.81
CA TYR A 537 -35.17 2.92 10.56
C TYR A 537 -36.67 3.05 10.85
N ALA A 538 -37.55 2.67 9.92
CA ALA A 538 -38.99 2.61 10.21
C ALA A 538 -39.33 1.54 11.26
N ALA A 539 -38.65 0.40 11.22
CA ALA A 539 -38.81 -0.68 12.20
C ALA A 539 -38.37 -0.22 13.59
N SER A 540 -37.26 0.52 13.72
CA SER A 540 -36.79 1.00 15.02
C SER A 540 -37.80 1.93 15.69
N LYS A 541 -38.47 2.80 14.92
CA LYS A 541 -39.59 3.62 15.41
C LYS A 541 -40.81 2.81 15.84
N ALA A 542 -40.97 1.60 15.31
CA ALA A 542 -42.05 0.69 15.68
C ALA A 542 -41.67 -0.26 16.83
N GLY A 543 -40.55 0.00 17.51
CA GLY A 543 -40.13 -0.73 18.71
C GLY A 543 -39.18 -1.90 18.46
N PHE A 544 -38.73 -2.12 17.22
CA PHE A 544 -37.66 -3.08 16.95
C PHE A 544 -36.30 -2.53 17.39
N GLU A 545 -35.42 -3.41 17.85
CA GLU A 545 -34.04 -3.05 18.13
C GLU A 545 -33.26 -2.99 16.81
N LEU A 546 -32.70 -1.82 16.49
CA LEU A 546 -31.84 -1.67 15.31
C LEU A 546 -30.42 -2.12 15.65
N HIS A 547 -30.01 -3.25 15.09
CA HIS A 547 -28.64 -3.77 15.26
C HIS A 547 -27.70 -3.21 14.20
N SER A 548 -28.14 -3.17 12.94
CA SER A 548 -27.33 -2.70 11.82
C SER A 548 -28.18 -2.18 10.68
N ASP A 549 -27.64 -1.23 9.91
CA ASP A 549 -28.26 -0.74 8.68
C ASP A 549 -27.42 -0.93 7.40
N GLN A 550 -26.10 -1.12 7.51
CA GLN A 550 -25.20 -1.25 6.35
C GLN A 550 -24.46 -2.59 6.30
N ILE A 551 -23.80 -2.97 7.40
CA ILE A 551 -22.93 -4.15 7.48
C ILE A 551 -23.24 -4.99 8.72
N VAL A 552 -23.49 -6.29 8.49
CA VAL A 552 -23.59 -7.30 9.55
C VAL A 552 -22.33 -8.15 9.55
N PHE A 553 -21.80 -8.42 10.75
CA PHE A 553 -20.65 -9.31 10.95
C PHE A 553 -21.13 -10.64 11.53
N LEU A 554 -20.90 -11.72 10.80
CA LEU A 554 -21.36 -13.07 11.17
C LEU A 554 -20.22 -13.91 11.73
N GLU A 555 -20.52 -14.72 12.73
CA GLU A 555 -19.62 -15.73 13.27
C GLU A 555 -20.36 -17.04 13.56
N VAL A 556 -19.60 -18.15 13.61
CA VAL A 556 -20.14 -19.45 14.03
C VAL A 556 -19.73 -19.71 15.47
N VAL A 557 -20.72 -19.90 16.33
CA VAL A 557 -20.53 -20.38 17.70
C VAL A 557 -21.00 -21.82 17.83
N ARG A 558 -20.81 -22.45 19.00
CA ARG A 558 -21.22 -23.84 19.25
C ARG A 558 -22.69 -24.09 18.90
N ASP A 559 -23.55 -23.12 19.21
CA ASP A 559 -25.01 -23.23 19.09
C ASP A 559 -25.57 -22.67 17.76
N GLY A 560 -24.71 -22.40 16.78
CA GLY A 560 -25.12 -21.97 15.44
C GLY A 560 -24.53 -20.62 15.01
N LEU A 561 -25.26 -19.93 14.13
CA LEU A 561 -24.84 -18.65 13.56
C LEU A 561 -25.18 -17.51 14.52
N ARG A 562 -24.28 -16.53 14.67
CA ARG A 562 -24.50 -15.29 15.41
C ARG A 562 -24.20 -14.09 14.52
N ALA A 563 -24.95 -13.02 14.75
CA ALA A 563 -24.85 -11.77 14.01
C ALA A 563 -24.57 -10.60 14.95
N TRP A 564 -23.50 -9.87 14.65
CA TRP A 564 -23.21 -8.56 15.20
C TRP A 564 -23.62 -7.49 14.18
N GLY A 565 -24.12 -6.37 14.69
CA GLY A 565 -24.40 -5.22 13.85
C GLY A 565 -23.23 -4.24 13.78
N ASP A 566 -23.12 -3.52 12.67
CA ASP A 566 -22.32 -2.30 12.61
C ASP A 566 -22.80 -1.23 13.60
N PHE A 567 -21.91 -0.31 13.90
CA PHE A 567 -22.10 0.73 14.89
C PHE A 567 -21.68 2.12 14.37
N TRP A 568 -21.45 2.19 13.05
CA TRP A 568 -21.20 3.41 12.31
C TRP A 568 -22.50 4.22 12.16
N PRO A 569 -22.46 5.57 12.18
CA PRO A 569 -23.59 6.41 11.79
C PRO A 569 -24.46 5.87 10.63
N ALA A 570 -25.77 6.02 10.75
CA ALA A 570 -26.70 5.56 9.73
C ALA A 570 -26.72 6.54 8.54
N LEU A 571 -26.57 6.02 7.32
CA LEU A 571 -26.50 6.82 6.10
C LEU A 571 -27.79 6.72 5.28
N PHE A 572 -28.40 7.86 5.00
CA PHE A 572 -29.62 7.97 4.21
C PHE A 572 -29.38 8.77 2.94
N TYR A 573 -30.00 8.34 1.84
CA TYR A 573 -30.12 9.22 0.68
C TYR A 573 -31.02 10.43 1.00
N PRO A 574 -30.81 11.61 0.39
CA PRO A 574 -31.56 12.82 0.70
C PRO A 574 -33.09 12.66 0.57
N GLU A 575 -33.55 11.80 -0.34
CA GLU A 575 -34.97 11.50 -0.55
C GLU A 575 -35.62 10.90 0.70
N ALA A 576 -34.85 10.26 1.59
CA ALA A 576 -35.35 9.76 2.87
C ALA A 576 -35.90 10.89 3.75
N GLY A 577 -35.40 12.13 3.60
CA GLY A 577 -35.93 13.30 4.32
C GLY A 577 -37.39 13.61 3.98
N SER A 578 -37.88 13.21 2.80
CA SER A 578 -39.30 13.35 2.46
C SER A 578 -40.19 12.31 3.16
N LEU A 579 -39.62 11.15 3.47
CA LEU A 579 -40.30 10.04 4.16
C LEU A 579 -40.21 10.18 5.68
N PHE A 580 -39.11 10.77 6.14
CA PHE A 580 -38.74 10.94 7.55
C PHE A 580 -38.32 12.39 7.80
N PRO A 581 -39.27 13.33 7.89
CA PRO A 581 -38.98 14.77 7.96
C PRO A 581 -38.05 15.18 9.10
N GLU A 582 -38.08 14.45 10.22
CA GLU A 582 -37.19 14.69 11.36
C GLU A 582 -35.71 14.41 11.05
N LEU A 583 -35.38 13.61 10.02
CA LEU A 583 -33.99 13.46 9.56
C LEU A 583 -33.40 14.80 9.13
N MET A 584 -34.20 15.70 8.56
CA MET A 584 -33.73 17.02 8.14
C MET A 584 -33.28 17.90 9.31
N ALA A 585 -33.77 17.63 10.51
CA ALA A 585 -33.37 18.34 11.73
C ALA A 585 -32.26 17.59 12.52
N ALA A 586 -32.23 16.26 12.42
CA ALA A 586 -31.37 15.42 13.25
C ALA A 586 -30.09 14.92 12.55
N ALA A 587 -30.12 14.75 11.23
CA ALA A 587 -28.99 14.27 10.44
C ALA A 587 -28.13 15.43 9.92
N ARG A 588 -26.86 15.14 9.62
CA ARG A 588 -25.91 16.08 9.02
C ARG A 588 -25.65 15.69 7.56
N PRO A 589 -25.52 16.66 6.64
CA PRO A 589 -25.04 16.36 5.29
C PRO A 589 -23.64 15.74 5.35
N PHE A 590 -23.43 14.67 4.57
CA PHE A 590 -22.17 13.96 4.46
C PHE A 590 -21.86 13.61 3.01
N GLN A 591 -20.74 14.10 2.49
CA GLN A 591 -20.35 13.89 1.10
C GLN A 591 -19.49 12.63 0.99
N ARG A 592 -19.86 11.73 0.08
CA ARG A 592 -19.11 10.52 -0.23
C ARG A 592 -18.97 10.37 -1.73
N GLY A 593 -17.76 10.64 -2.24
CA GLY A 593 -17.54 10.77 -3.68
C GLY A 593 -18.46 11.85 -4.26
N GLU A 594 -19.21 11.49 -5.30
CA GLU A 594 -20.19 12.39 -5.94
C GLU A 594 -21.56 12.39 -5.24
N SER A 595 -21.78 11.49 -4.26
CA SER A 595 -23.07 11.36 -3.58
C SER A 595 -23.15 12.24 -2.33
N MET A 596 -24.27 12.94 -2.18
CA MET A 596 -24.63 13.65 -0.96
C MET A 596 -25.58 12.78 -0.13
N LEU A 597 -25.22 12.49 1.12
CA LEU A 597 -26.00 11.67 2.04
C LEU A 597 -26.39 12.46 3.30
N LEU A 598 -27.37 11.96 4.03
CA LEU A 598 -27.75 12.40 5.37
C LEU A 598 -27.22 11.38 6.38
N CYS A 599 -26.31 11.82 7.24
CA CYS A 599 -25.68 11.01 8.27
C CYS A 599 -26.35 11.25 9.63
N LEU A 600 -26.90 10.20 10.22
CA LEU A 600 -27.55 10.21 11.53
C LEU A 600 -26.68 9.48 12.56
N GLU A 601 -26.24 10.19 13.59
CA GLU A 601 -25.49 9.58 14.70
C GLU A 601 -26.30 8.48 15.39
N ARG A 602 -25.65 7.35 15.64
CA ARG A 602 -26.26 6.15 16.25
C ARG A 602 -26.85 6.38 17.66
N SER A 603 -26.27 7.32 18.41
CA SER A 603 -26.80 7.74 19.73
C SER A 603 -28.22 8.33 19.68
N LYS A 604 -28.69 8.75 18.50
CA LYS A 604 -30.04 9.27 18.29
C LYS A 604 -31.05 8.18 17.94
N LEU A 605 -30.60 6.93 17.83
CA LEU A 605 -31.43 5.76 17.54
C LEU A 605 -31.73 5.00 18.83
N LEU A 606 -32.90 4.35 18.89
CA LEU A 606 -33.23 3.39 19.94
C LEU A 606 -32.39 2.12 19.70
N GLU A 607 -31.24 2.04 20.34
CA GLU A 607 -30.32 0.92 20.21
C GLU A 607 -30.14 0.17 21.53
N PRO A 608 -30.12 -1.17 21.48
CA PRO A 608 -29.74 -1.97 22.64
C PRO A 608 -28.23 -1.90 22.91
N PRO A 609 -27.79 -2.35 24.11
CA PRO A 609 -26.38 -2.65 24.34
C PRO A 609 -25.87 -3.65 23.29
N PRO A 610 -24.60 -3.52 22.85
CA PRO A 610 -24.07 -4.39 21.81
C PRO A 610 -24.09 -5.84 22.25
N ARG A 611 -24.72 -6.70 21.45
CA ARG A 611 -24.78 -8.15 21.66
C ARG A 611 -24.86 -8.89 20.33
N SER A 612 -24.37 -10.12 20.31
CA SER A 612 -24.55 -11.02 19.18
C SER A 612 -25.86 -11.79 19.30
N LEU A 613 -26.68 -11.73 18.23
CA LEU A 613 -27.99 -12.39 18.21
C LEU A 613 -28.00 -13.54 17.21
N PRO A 614 -28.78 -14.61 17.47
CA PRO A 614 -29.03 -15.63 16.48
C PRO A 614 -30.00 -15.06 15.42
N PRO A 615 -29.59 -14.96 14.14
CA PRO A 615 -30.54 -14.67 13.07
C PRO A 615 -31.45 -15.88 12.86
N VAL A 616 -32.76 -15.69 13.01
CA VAL A 616 -33.76 -16.78 12.87
C VAL A 616 -34.33 -16.87 11.47
N CYS A 617 -34.30 -15.78 10.71
CA CYS A 617 -34.65 -15.75 9.30
C CYS A 617 -33.97 -14.56 8.60
N SER A 618 -34.08 -14.54 7.27
CA SER A 618 -33.63 -13.42 6.44
C SER A 618 -34.70 -12.94 5.46
N VAL A 619 -34.62 -11.69 5.06
CA VAL A 619 -35.52 -11.08 4.09
C VAL A 619 -34.72 -10.32 3.03
N PHE A 620 -35.05 -10.50 1.76
CA PHE A 620 -34.49 -9.76 0.64
C PHE A 620 -35.48 -8.70 0.18
N LEU A 621 -35.09 -7.43 0.28
CA LEU A 621 -35.92 -6.29 -0.11
C LEU A 621 -35.87 -6.07 -1.62
N GLU A 622 -37.05 -6.00 -2.23
CA GLU A 622 -37.26 -5.63 -3.62
C GLU A 622 -38.18 -4.41 -3.69
N LYS A 623 -37.59 -3.23 -3.87
CA LYS A 623 -38.35 -1.97 -3.94
C LYS A 623 -39.06 -1.86 -5.30
N ARG A 624 -40.37 -1.61 -5.28
CA ARG A 624 -41.22 -1.41 -6.47
C ARG A 624 -41.77 0.01 -6.50
N ALA A 625 -42.11 0.51 -7.69
CA ALA A 625 -42.67 1.85 -7.85
C ALA A 625 -44.05 2.02 -7.19
N LEU A 626 -44.91 1.00 -7.30
CA LEU A 626 -46.28 0.96 -6.77
C LEU A 626 -46.63 -0.46 -6.35
N GLY A 627 -47.59 -0.60 -5.43
CA GLY A 627 -48.14 -1.89 -4.98
C GLY A 627 -48.03 -2.12 -3.47
N THR A 628 -48.86 -3.02 -2.95
CA THR A 628 -48.83 -3.45 -1.54
C THR A 628 -47.64 -4.35 -1.27
N ALA A 629 -47.14 -4.34 -0.04
CA ALA A 629 -46.10 -5.27 0.39
C ALA A 629 -46.55 -6.72 0.20
N ASN A 630 -45.69 -7.53 -0.43
CA ASN A 630 -45.92 -8.95 -0.68
C ASN A 630 -44.70 -9.75 -0.23
N LEU A 631 -44.95 -10.76 0.61
CA LEU A 631 -43.94 -11.62 1.19
C LEU A 631 -44.06 -13.03 0.60
N SER A 632 -42.97 -13.53 0.02
CA SER A 632 -42.91 -14.88 -0.55
C SER A 632 -41.64 -15.61 -0.12
N SER A 633 -41.68 -16.94 0.04
CA SER A 633 -40.47 -17.71 0.37
C SER A 633 -39.46 -17.69 -0.79
N LEU A 634 -38.16 -17.69 -0.46
CA LEU A 634 -37.06 -17.78 -1.43
C LEU A 634 -36.53 -19.21 -1.55
N GLY A 635 -36.27 -19.65 -2.79
CA GLY A 635 -35.63 -20.93 -3.05
C GLY A 635 -34.18 -20.98 -2.54
N ARG A 636 -33.63 -22.17 -2.28
CA ARG A 636 -32.24 -22.34 -1.80
C ARG A 636 -31.21 -21.72 -2.77
N ALA A 637 -31.35 -21.97 -4.07
CA ALA A 637 -30.41 -21.45 -5.07
C ALA A 637 -30.41 -19.91 -5.13
N GLU A 638 -31.59 -19.28 -5.04
CA GLU A 638 -31.71 -17.81 -5.00
C GLU A 638 -31.07 -17.24 -3.72
N ARG A 639 -31.32 -17.89 -2.56
CA ARG A 639 -30.69 -17.51 -1.28
C ARG A 639 -29.17 -17.56 -1.37
N GLU A 640 -28.61 -18.65 -1.88
CA GLU A 640 -27.16 -18.79 -2.05
C GLU A 640 -26.58 -17.70 -2.96
N ALA A 641 -27.26 -17.35 -4.04
CA ALA A 641 -26.83 -16.27 -4.93
C ALA A 641 -26.83 -14.90 -4.22
N ILE A 642 -27.91 -14.56 -3.52
CA ILE A 642 -28.02 -13.29 -2.76
C ILE A 642 -26.93 -13.20 -1.69
N VAL A 643 -26.74 -14.27 -0.92
CA VAL A 643 -25.75 -14.30 0.16
C VAL A 643 -24.34 -14.15 -0.41
N ARG A 644 -23.99 -14.85 -1.49
CA ARG A 644 -22.69 -14.70 -2.16
C ARG A 644 -22.45 -13.27 -2.65
N GLN A 645 -23.45 -12.66 -3.28
CA GLN A 645 -23.38 -11.27 -3.77
C GLN A 645 -23.33 -10.24 -2.64
N SER A 646 -23.81 -10.58 -1.44
CA SER A 646 -23.83 -9.69 -0.29
C SER A 646 -22.57 -9.77 0.55
N ARG A 647 -21.67 -10.74 0.33
CA ARG A 647 -20.37 -10.81 1.01
C ARG A 647 -19.56 -9.57 0.70
N LEU A 648 -18.78 -9.07 1.66
CA LEU A 648 -17.87 -7.95 1.40
C LEU A 648 -16.51 -8.40 0.83
N PHE A 649 -16.09 -9.64 1.11
CA PHE A 649 -14.84 -10.23 0.60
C PHE A 649 -15.07 -11.62 -0.01
N GLU A 650 -14.22 -11.99 -0.97
CA GLU A 650 -14.18 -13.34 -1.54
C GLU A 650 -13.67 -14.42 -0.57
N ASP A 651 -13.95 -15.70 -0.86
CA ASP A 651 -13.70 -16.83 0.04
C ASP A 651 -12.22 -17.01 0.42
N GLY A 652 -11.29 -16.68 -0.48
CA GLY A 652 -9.84 -16.75 -0.22
C GLY A 652 -9.35 -15.74 0.83
N ALA A 653 -10.19 -14.77 1.19
CA ALA A 653 -9.87 -13.74 2.17
C ALA A 653 -10.05 -14.22 3.63
N TYR A 654 -10.58 -15.42 3.82
CA TYR A 654 -10.89 -16.02 5.12
C TYR A 654 -10.12 -17.33 5.31
N GLY A 655 -9.51 -17.52 6.49
CA GLY A 655 -8.84 -18.77 6.84
C GLY A 655 -9.81 -19.85 7.31
N GLY A 656 -9.58 -21.11 6.90
CA GLY A 656 -10.25 -22.28 7.47
C GLY A 656 -11.65 -22.60 6.92
N ALA A 657 -12.36 -23.50 7.60
CA ALA A 657 -13.66 -24.03 7.15
C ALA A 657 -14.88 -23.19 7.57
N GLU A 658 -14.67 -22.13 8.37
CA GLU A 658 -15.75 -21.30 8.91
C GLU A 658 -16.56 -20.53 7.85
N PRO A 659 -15.97 -19.95 6.79
CA PRO A 659 -16.73 -19.25 5.76
C PRO A 659 -17.74 -20.16 5.06
N ALA A 660 -17.30 -21.36 4.66
CA ALA A 660 -18.15 -22.37 4.06
C ALA A 660 -19.31 -22.76 5.00
N ARG A 661 -19.04 -22.82 6.31
CA ARG A 661 -20.06 -23.10 7.32
C ARG A 661 -21.06 -21.95 7.49
N ILE A 662 -20.61 -20.69 7.50
CA ILE A 662 -21.50 -19.51 7.53
C ILE A 662 -22.41 -19.51 6.30
N MET A 663 -21.83 -19.71 5.11
CA MET A 663 -22.58 -19.76 3.86
C MET A 663 -23.63 -20.88 3.87
N HIS A 664 -23.29 -22.06 4.39
CA HIS A 664 -24.21 -23.18 4.53
C HIS A 664 -25.37 -22.87 5.50
N LEU A 665 -25.05 -22.32 6.68
CA LEU A 665 -26.06 -21.96 7.68
C LEU A 665 -27.02 -20.87 7.18
N LEU A 666 -26.51 -19.87 6.45
CA LEU A 666 -27.34 -18.85 5.82
C LEU A 666 -28.24 -19.42 4.71
N ALA A 667 -27.72 -20.36 3.91
CA ALA A 667 -28.48 -21.00 2.84
C ALA A 667 -29.62 -21.89 3.36
N ASP A 668 -29.44 -22.51 4.52
CA ASP A 668 -30.45 -23.36 5.15
C ASP A 668 -31.48 -22.57 5.98
N MET A 669 -31.14 -21.35 6.40
CA MET A 669 -32.04 -20.46 7.14
C MET A 669 -33.30 -20.09 6.33
N PRO A 670 -34.49 -20.01 6.95
CA PRO A 670 -35.68 -19.48 6.28
C PRO A 670 -35.41 -18.10 5.70
N ALA A 671 -35.66 -17.92 4.40
CA ALA A 671 -35.55 -16.63 3.76
C ALA A 671 -36.76 -16.29 2.90
N TYR A 672 -37.04 -15.00 2.82
CA TYR A 672 -38.21 -14.46 2.16
C TYR A 672 -37.84 -13.29 1.26
N ARG A 673 -38.58 -13.12 0.18
CA ARG A 673 -38.55 -11.94 -0.67
C ARG A 673 -39.68 -11.03 -0.20
N LEU A 674 -39.34 -9.78 0.11
CA LEU A 674 -40.30 -8.73 0.43
C LEU A 674 -40.30 -7.71 -0.69
N ALA A 675 -41.27 -7.87 -1.60
CA ALA A 675 -41.54 -6.87 -2.61
C ALA A 675 -42.46 -5.79 -2.02
N TYR A 676 -42.04 -4.53 -2.04
CA TYR A 676 -42.85 -3.46 -1.46
C TYR A 676 -42.85 -2.21 -2.34
N GLY A 677 -44.03 -1.60 -2.48
CA GLY A 677 -44.19 -0.27 -3.05
C GLY A 677 -44.56 0.74 -1.96
N GLY A 678 -44.18 2.01 -2.15
CA GLY A 678 -44.56 3.09 -1.24
C GLY A 678 -43.63 3.26 -0.03
N HIS A 679 -44.21 3.64 1.12
CA HIS A 679 -43.47 4.09 2.31
C HIS A 679 -42.75 2.92 3.03
N PRO A 680 -41.47 3.05 3.45
CA PRO A 680 -40.70 1.99 4.11
C PRO A 680 -41.37 1.35 5.33
N ALA A 681 -42.27 2.08 6.00
CA ALA A 681 -43.08 1.57 7.11
C ALA A 681 -43.95 0.34 6.73
N SER A 682 -44.28 0.15 5.45
CA SER A 682 -45.03 -1.03 5.01
C SER A 682 -44.27 -2.35 5.22
N ALA A 683 -42.93 -2.29 5.32
CA ALA A 683 -42.11 -3.47 5.58
C ALA A 683 -42.20 -3.94 7.04
N VAL A 684 -42.57 -3.06 7.97
CA VAL A 684 -42.53 -3.31 9.42
C VAL A 684 -43.48 -4.45 9.83
N GLU A 685 -44.69 -4.50 9.26
CA GLU A 685 -45.63 -5.59 9.55
C GLU A 685 -45.10 -6.94 9.05
N SER A 686 -44.42 -6.96 7.91
CA SER A 686 -43.78 -8.17 7.41
C SER A 686 -42.63 -8.61 8.32
N PHE A 687 -41.82 -7.66 8.81
CA PHE A 687 -40.75 -7.96 9.77
C PHE A 687 -41.28 -8.52 11.08
N ARG A 688 -42.39 -7.98 11.60
CA ARG A 688 -43.07 -8.50 12.79
C ARG A 688 -43.55 -9.92 12.58
N LEU A 689 -44.28 -10.16 11.49
CA LEU A 689 -44.77 -11.49 11.14
C LEU A 689 -43.63 -12.51 11.04
N LEU A 690 -42.52 -12.15 10.39
CA LEU A 690 -41.37 -13.03 10.24
C LEU A 690 -40.73 -13.40 11.59
N LEU A 691 -40.56 -12.44 12.50
CA LEU A 691 -39.95 -12.70 13.81
C LEU A 691 -40.88 -13.47 14.76
N GLU A 692 -42.20 -13.29 14.65
CA GLU A 692 -43.21 -14.03 15.42
C GLU A 692 -43.37 -15.48 14.93
N THR A 693 -43.32 -15.69 13.61
CA THR A 693 -43.52 -17.01 12.99
C THR A 693 -42.24 -17.82 12.82
N ALA A 694 -41.07 -17.19 12.95
CA ALA A 694 -39.80 -17.89 12.93
C ALA A 694 -39.71 -18.87 14.11
N PRO A 695 -39.27 -20.12 13.84
CA PRO A 695 -39.23 -21.20 14.83
C PRO A 695 -38.35 -20.89 16.05
#